data_AF-A0A8H8NSH5-F1
#
_entry.id   AF-A0A8H8NSH5-F1
#
_cell.length_a   1.000
_cell.length_b   1.000
_cell.length_c   1.000
_cell.angle_alpha   90.00
_cell.angle_beta   90.00
_cell.angle_gamma   90.00
#
_symmetry.space_group_name_H-M   'P 1'
#
loop_
_entity.id
_entity.type
_entity.pdbx_description
1 polymer ?
#
loop_
_entity_poly.entity_id
_entity_poly.type
_entity_poly.pdbx_seq_one_letter_code
_entity_poly.pdbx_strand_id
1 'polypeptide(L)'
;MGYLGILVLALLPLSSTVSAIPSRPSILSKVPFPPLTDYKHRINGLWKKNNHRSTVRRATNDSDSANLWVVDTLYEGQDFFDQFDFYTGSDPTNGQVQYVDRDTAFNESLAYVTSDDKIVMKVDNTTWLTQGQNRKSVRIQSKKRFNGGLFILDLEKAPHGCGTWPAFWTVGPNWPAGGEIDIFEGVHENTRNQATFHTADGCTITNPQNFTGEMLASNCYAYADNNAGCGLINDSAASFGAPFNAVGGGVFASRWDSNGVWIWFFHRSTIPNDITNKVPNPSLWGKPTALLSNSSCPPNKYFWDHQIVFDITFCGDWAGASYSVDGCPGTCSDHVLDPNNFYNTTWLINYVHVFRNAHVSGSLNAAMPRISPITSGPLALVLVALAAALSWSTLSSDEVNTPPHVFEIKDLASRSISELDERPIDAYPPPTFKSLTTLPIDDPTGPPILKMMNKNAEPFRGRNVVLVLGALAAQSHALSLHLPRSPPSMYLSKPISAIKRALSVGRRQSSSPTPNTNDTANLWVVDSLYEGQSFYDEWDFFNYADPTNGMVDYVDRETAFKEGLAYVTPDNKIVMKVDNTTVLKAGEYRKRQVSTKKRYNGGLFIIDIERAPHACSAWPAFWTVGPNWPHGGEIDIFEGVHESTKNQATFHTASGCKITNPQNFTGNLVSDDCSHDYGGMGCGLINDSVASFGAPFNAVGGGVFATRWDDDGVWGWFFHRSTIPRDITNNTPNPKNWGKPTVLLSPESCDPKKYFWDHVIVFDITLCGDLGGPTYATSGCPGTCAEQVMSPSVYNNASWSVNYVHVFRNSKVLGSIPSSAHMTSRPLDTTFLLWTLLFACWAWRSFRSVLTN
;
A
#
# COMPACT_ATOMS: atom_id res chain seq x y z
N MET A 1 -17.33 9.69 66.22
CA MET A 1 -16.06 8.94 66.07
C MET A 1 -15.80 8.82 64.57
N GLY A 2 -14.70 9.29 63.97
CA GLY A 2 -13.61 10.14 64.45
C GLY A 2 -12.53 10.34 63.35
N TYR A 3 -11.82 11.49 63.37
CA TYR A 3 -10.61 11.85 62.60
C TYR A 3 -10.73 11.94 61.05
N LEU A 4 -10.48 13.09 60.39
CA LEU A 4 -9.24 13.88 60.13
C LEU A 4 -8.26 13.21 59.14
N GLY A 5 -7.64 13.89 58.17
CA GLY A 5 -7.68 15.32 57.74
C GLY A 5 -7.47 15.43 56.21
N ILE A 6 -7.89 16.48 55.48
CA ILE A 6 -7.50 17.92 55.46
C ILE A 6 -6.07 18.17 54.92
N LEU A 7 -5.97 18.73 53.71
CA LEU A 7 -5.39 20.07 53.39
C LEU A 7 -5.74 20.41 51.91
N VAL A 8 -6.69 21.32 51.62
CA VAL A 8 -6.60 22.80 51.54
C VAL A 8 -5.89 23.33 50.29
N LEU A 9 -6.65 24.06 49.46
CA LEU A 9 -6.16 25.13 48.59
C LEU A 9 -7.19 26.27 48.66
N ALA A 10 -6.74 27.47 49.02
CA ALA A 10 -7.59 28.60 49.42
C ALA A 10 -7.83 29.61 48.30
N LEU A 11 -8.91 30.37 48.41
CA LEU A 11 -9.35 31.43 47.48
C LEU A 11 -9.05 32.84 48.03
N LEU A 12 -9.17 33.83 47.13
CA LEU A 12 -9.34 35.28 47.36
C LEU A 12 -8.07 36.12 47.66
N PRO A 13 -8.10 37.46 47.45
CA PRO A 13 -8.77 38.20 46.36
C PRO A 13 -7.87 39.31 45.72
N LEU A 14 -8.35 39.90 44.64
CA LEU A 14 -7.82 41.14 44.06
C LEU A 14 -8.26 42.37 44.86
N SER A 15 -7.35 43.31 45.15
CA SER A 15 -7.71 44.71 45.44
C SER A 15 -6.68 45.71 44.89
N SER A 16 -7.20 46.86 44.45
CA SER A 16 -6.58 47.88 43.61
C SER A 16 -5.66 48.88 44.33
N THR A 17 -4.64 49.36 43.63
CA THR A 17 -4.24 50.79 43.43
C THR A 17 -3.02 50.78 42.46
N VAL A 18 -2.72 51.73 41.57
CA VAL A 18 -2.81 53.21 41.58
C VAL A 18 -3.20 53.76 40.18
N SER A 19 -3.83 54.94 40.14
CA SER A 19 -4.28 55.65 38.93
C SER A 19 -3.25 56.63 38.34
N ALA A 20 -3.24 56.82 37.01
CA ALA A 20 -3.08 58.13 36.35
C ALA A 20 -3.58 58.12 34.87
N ILE A 21 -4.49 59.03 34.56
CA ILE A 21 -5.27 59.29 33.30
C ILE A 21 -4.65 60.56 32.65
N PRO A 22 -4.64 60.86 31.30
CA PRO A 22 -5.79 60.97 30.34
C PRO A 22 -5.49 60.60 28.85
N SER A 23 -6.36 60.77 27.83
CA SER A 23 -7.82 60.51 27.69
C SER A 23 -8.32 60.71 26.22
N ARG A 24 -8.64 59.62 25.48
CA ARG A 24 -9.53 59.55 24.27
C ARG A 24 -9.17 60.40 23.01
N PRO A 25 -9.76 60.13 21.80
CA PRO A 25 -10.76 59.11 21.44
C PRO A 25 -10.31 58.08 20.37
N SER A 26 -11.15 57.07 20.17
CA SER A 26 -11.05 56.03 19.13
C SER A 26 -11.34 56.56 17.72
N ILE A 27 -10.47 56.27 16.74
CA ILE A 27 -10.81 56.30 15.31
C ILE A 27 -11.05 54.86 14.84
N LEU A 28 -12.31 54.45 14.85
CA LEU A 28 -12.77 53.15 14.36
C LEU A 28 -13.53 53.37 13.05
N SER A 29 -12.80 53.58 11.96
CA SER A 29 -13.36 53.64 10.59
C SER A 29 -12.27 53.51 9.52
N LYS A 30 -12.63 52.88 8.38
CA LYS A 30 -11.87 52.72 7.11
C LYS A 30 -11.08 51.42 6.89
N VAL A 31 -11.80 50.31 6.80
CA VAL A 31 -11.69 49.40 5.63
C VAL A 31 -13.12 49.12 5.16
N PRO A 32 -13.47 49.27 3.86
CA PRO A 32 -14.86 49.16 3.41
C PRO A 32 -15.26 47.71 3.09
N PHE A 33 -16.32 47.24 3.75
CA PHE A 33 -17.07 46.05 3.28
C PHE A 33 -18.02 46.46 2.14
N PRO A 34 -18.16 45.67 1.06
CA PRO A 34 -19.17 45.92 0.03
C PRO A 34 -20.58 45.67 0.58
N PRO A 35 -21.59 46.47 0.19
CA PRO A 35 -22.96 46.33 0.72
C PRO A 35 -23.70 45.11 0.15
N LEU A 36 -24.58 44.51 0.97
CA LEU A 36 -25.39 43.32 0.64
C LEU A 36 -26.34 43.45 -0.57
N THR A 37 -26.42 44.61 -1.22
CA THR A 37 -27.25 44.84 -2.40
C THR A 37 -26.72 44.14 -3.66
N ASP A 38 -25.41 43.89 -3.76
CA ASP A 38 -24.81 43.33 -4.98
C ASP A 38 -25.09 41.82 -5.16
N TYR A 39 -25.34 41.10 -4.05
CA TYR A 39 -25.69 39.69 -4.07
C TYR A 39 -27.07 39.42 -4.71
N LYS A 40 -27.98 40.40 -4.69
CA LYS A 40 -29.33 40.28 -5.28
C LYS A 40 -29.34 40.42 -6.81
N HIS A 41 -28.40 41.17 -7.39
CA HIS A 41 -28.31 41.29 -8.86
C HIS A 41 -27.72 40.04 -9.52
N ARG A 42 -26.82 39.32 -8.82
CA ARG A 42 -26.22 38.08 -9.33
C ARG A 42 -27.21 36.90 -9.38
N ILE A 43 -28.18 36.84 -8.45
CA ILE A 43 -29.21 35.79 -8.42
C ILE A 43 -30.32 36.04 -9.45
N ASN A 44 -30.73 37.29 -9.66
CA ASN A 44 -31.77 37.65 -10.64
C ASN A 44 -31.31 37.55 -12.11
N GLY A 45 -30.01 37.40 -12.38
CA GLY A 45 -29.47 37.17 -13.72
C GLY A 45 -29.75 35.77 -14.29
N LEU A 46 -30.09 34.79 -13.44
CA LEU A 46 -30.26 33.38 -13.84
C LEU A 46 -31.67 33.02 -14.33
N TRP A 47 -32.62 33.97 -14.31
CA TRP A 47 -34.02 33.76 -14.74
C TRP A 47 -34.47 34.71 -15.85
N LYS A 48 -33.75 34.73 -16.98
CA LYS A 48 -34.31 35.17 -18.27
C LYS A 48 -34.07 34.11 -19.35
N LYS A 49 -35.19 33.56 -19.85
CA LYS A 49 -35.23 32.64 -20.99
C LYS A 49 -34.51 33.25 -22.20
N ASN A 50 -33.68 32.44 -22.87
CA ASN A 50 -33.55 32.53 -24.32
C ASN A 50 -33.36 31.14 -24.93
N ASN A 51 -34.11 30.88 -26.00
CA ASN A 51 -34.20 29.57 -26.62
C ASN A 51 -32.94 29.28 -27.46
N HIS A 52 -32.03 28.44 -26.96
CA HIS A 52 -31.09 27.73 -27.83
C HIS A 52 -31.10 26.23 -27.57
N ARG A 53 -31.57 25.53 -28.61
CA ARG A 53 -31.54 24.08 -28.85
C ARG A 53 -30.30 23.43 -28.23
N SER A 54 -30.49 22.66 -27.15
CA SER A 54 -29.44 21.91 -26.47
C SER A 54 -28.89 20.80 -27.37
N THR A 55 -27.93 21.16 -28.20
CA THR A 55 -26.89 20.19 -28.57
C THR A 55 -26.18 19.82 -27.29
N VAL A 56 -26.40 18.60 -26.81
CA VAL A 56 -25.52 17.99 -25.81
C VAL A 56 -24.12 18.05 -26.41
N ARG A 57 -23.28 18.94 -25.90
CA ARG A 57 -21.86 18.94 -26.25
C ARG A 57 -21.32 17.65 -25.66
N ARG A 58 -21.18 16.67 -26.55
CA ARG A 58 -20.36 15.47 -26.39
C ARG A 58 -19.14 15.85 -25.56
N ALA A 59 -18.92 15.14 -24.45
CA ALA A 59 -17.71 15.29 -23.66
C ALA A 59 -16.52 15.30 -24.62
N THR A 60 -15.62 16.26 -24.46
CA THR A 60 -14.37 16.30 -25.21
C THR A 60 -13.69 14.95 -25.04
N ASN A 61 -13.06 14.44 -26.11
CA ASN A 61 -12.27 13.22 -26.04
C ASN A 61 -11.06 13.47 -25.12
N ASP A 62 -11.25 13.30 -23.82
CA ASP A 62 -10.23 13.48 -22.82
C ASP A 62 -9.58 12.12 -22.52
N SER A 63 -8.29 12.03 -22.80
CA SER A 63 -7.45 10.85 -22.58
C SER A 63 -7.39 10.42 -21.12
N ASP A 64 -7.74 11.29 -20.17
CA ASP A 64 -7.76 10.95 -18.74
C ASP A 64 -8.94 10.07 -18.31
N SER A 65 -10.01 10.00 -19.09
CA SER A 65 -11.14 9.11 -18.78
C SER A 65 -10.84 7.60 -18.91
N ALA A 66 -9.65 7.24 -19.41
CA ALA A 66 -9.15 5.87 -19.54
C ALA A 66 -7.97 5.53 -18.59
N ASN A 67 -7.52 6.49 -17.78
CA ASN A 67 -6.37 6.36 -16.89
C ASN A 67 -6.83 5.91 -15.48
N LEU A 68 -6.47 4.68 -15.09
CA LEU A 68 -6.73 4.17 -13.73
C LEU A 68 -5.48 4.36 -12.87
N TRP A 69 -5.57 5.15 -11.80
CA TRP A 69 -4.47 5.28 -10.84
C TRP A 69 -4.52 4.12 -9.86
N VAL A 70 -3.54 3.21 -9.96
CA VAL A 70 -3.38 2.07 -9.05
C VAL A 70 -2.24 2.33 -8.09
N VAL A 71 -2.35 1.79 -6.87
CA VAL A 71 -1.28 1.89 -5.85
C VAL A 71 0.03 1.37 -6.45
N ASP A 72 1.10 2.14 -6.24
CA ASP A 72 2.46 1.78 -6.59
C ASP A 72 3.34 1.62 -5.32
N THR A 73 3.23 2.57 -4.38
CA THR A 73 3.96 2.52 -3.10
C THR A 73 3.11 3.18 -2.01
N LEU A 74 3.04 2.58 -0.82
CA LEU A 74 2.41 3.19 0.36
C LEU A 74 3.50 3.40 1.41
N TYR A 75 3.80 4.66 1.72
CA TYR A 75 4.66 5.04 2.83
C TYR A 75 3.76 5.48 3.99
N GLU A 76 3.45 4.55 4.89
CA GLU A 76 2.59 4.73 6.06
C GLU A 76 3.02 3.73 7.15
N GLY A 77 2.61 3.93 8.41
CA GLY A 77 2.89 2.95 9.48
C GLY A 77 4.31 2.96 10.06
N GLN A 78 4.58 2.00 10.95
CA GLN A 78 5.82 1.87 11.72
C GLN A 78 7.08 1.72 10.86
N ASP A 79 6.95 1.12 9.68
CA ASP A 79 8.03 0.82 8.73
C ASP A 79 8.30 1.97 7.72
N PHE A 80 7.60 3.10 7.84
CA PHE A 80 7.79 4.27 6.96
C PHE A 80 9.26 4.61 6.71
N PHE A 81 10.07 4.71 7.78
CA PHE A 81 11.48 5.11 7.69
C PHE A 81 12.41 4.04 7.10
N ASP A 82 11.96 2.79 6.94
CA ASP A 82 12.77 1.73 6.35
C ASP A 82 12.85 1.85 4.82
N GLN A 83 11.94 2.61 4.22
CA GLN A 83 11.90 2.88 2.78
C GLN A 83 12.64 4.17 2.38
N PHE A 84 13.34 4.83 3.32
CA PHE A 84 14.12 6.05 3.10
C PHE A 84 15.56 5.92 3.60
N ASP A 85 16.46 6.66 2.96
CA ASP A 85 17.84 6.89 3.41
C ASP A 85 17.94 8.25 4.11
N PHE A 86 18.74 8.34 5.17
CA PHE A 86 19.00 9.59 5.90
C PHE A 86 20.26 10.27 5.33
N TYR A 87 20.09 11.46 4.78
CA TYR A 87 21.17 12.28 4.24
C TYR A 87 21.93 12.97 5.38
N THR A 88 23.26 12.87 5.38
CA THR A 88 24.14 13.46 6.43
C THR A 88 25.19 14.42 5.87
N GLY A 89 25.07 14.81 4.60
CA GLY A 89 25.98 15.75 3.96
C GLY A 89 25.72 17.19 4.41
N SER A 90 26.59 18.11 4.01
CA SER A 90 26.32 19.54 4.11
C SER A 90 25.05 19.90 3.35
N ASP A 91 24.31 20.91 3.83
CA ASP A 91 23.10 21.38 3.18
C ASP A 91 23.42 22.04 1.82
N PRO A 92 22.87 21.56 0.69
CA PRO A 92 23.13 22.15 -0.63
C PRO A 92 22.73 23.62 -0.75
N THR A 93 21.76 24.07 0.06
CA THR A 93 21.23 25.44 0.13
C THR A 93 21.90 26.30 1.22
N ASN A 94 23.09 25.89 1.68
CA ASN A 94 23.95 26.62 2.62
C ASN A 94 23.31 26.93 3.99
N GLY A 95 22.32 26.15 4.42
CA GLY A 95 21.63 26.33 5.70
C GLY A 95 22.50 26.09 6.94
N GLN A 96 22.10 26.72 8.05
CA GLN A 96 22.73 26.53 9.38
C GLN A 96 22.22 25.25 10.06
N VAL A 97 22.23 24.14 9.31
CA VAL A 97 21.67 22.85 9.68
C VAL A 97 22.74 21.76 9.73
N GLN A 98 22.58 20.82 10.66
CA GLN A 98 23.34 19.57 10.70
C GLN A 98 22.33 18.44 10.47
N TYR A 99 22.30 17.89 9.26
CA TYR A 99 21.53 16.67 9.03
C TYR A 99 22.24 15.47 9.67
N VAL A 100 21.50 14.69 10.45
CA VAL A 100 22.03 13.54 11.19
C VAL A 100 21.61 12.20 10.58
N ASP A 101 22.39 11.16 10.86
CA ASP A 101 22.07 9.79 10.46
C ASP A 101 20.80 9.24 11.14
N ARG A 102 20.31 8.11 10.62
CA ARG A 102 19.11 7.42 11.10
C ARG A 102 19.18 7.13 12.60
N ASP A 103 20.28 6.57 13.09
CA ASP A 103 20.41 6.14 14.48
C ASP A 103 20.43 7.34 15.43
N THR A 104 21.15 8.41 15.07
CA THR A 104 21.14 9.68 15.80
C THR A 104 19.75 10.31 15.80
N ALA A 105 19.04 10.30 14.66
CA ALA A 105 17.69 10.83 14.55
C ALA A 105 16.67 10.10 15.45
N PHE A 106 16.73 8.77 15.53
CA PHE A 106 15.87 8.01 16.45
C PHE A 106 16.27 8.21 17.92
N ASN A 107 17.57 8.11 18.24
CA ASN A 107 18.07 8.27 19.61
C ASN A 107 17.78 9.66 20.21
N GLU A 108 17.85 10.72 19.40
CA GLU A 108 17.52 12.10 19.78
C GLU A 108 16.04 12.47 19.54
N SER A 109 15.21 11.48 19.14
CA SER A 109 13.78 11.65 18.85
C SER A 109 13.46 12.73 17.81
N LEU A 110 14.36 12.94 16.86
CA LEU A 110 14.18 13.83 15.70
C LEU A 110 13.37 13.16 14.58
N ALA A 111 13.39 11.83 14.50
CA ALA A 111 12.50 11.03 13.65
C ALA A 111 11.94 9.84 14.45
N TYR A 112 10.64 9.60 14.38
CA TYR A 112 9.98 8.42 14.96
C TYR A 112 8.55 8.25 14.41
N VAL A 113 7.96 7.06 14.59
CA VAL A 113 6.53 6.82 14.36
C VAL A 113 5.84 6.69 15.72
N THR A 114 4.65 7.27 15.86
CA THR A 114 3.84 7.13 17.08
C THR A 114 3.14 5.76 17.13
N SER A 115 2.59 5.39 18.29
CA SER A 115 1.81 4.15 18.45
C SER A 115 0.49 4.11 17.66
N ASP A 116 0.05 5.26 17.12
CA ASP A 116 -1.11 5.41 16.24
C ASP A 116 -0.71 5.72 14.78
N ASP A 117 0.47 5.22 14.38
CA ASP A 117 1.01 5.25 13.01
C ASP A 117 1.21 6.65 12.40
N LYS A 118 1.37 7.70 13.24
CA LYS A 118 1.77 9.03 12.77
C LYS A 118 3.27 9.12 12.63
N ILE A 119 3.72 9.60 11.48
CA ILE A 119 5.14 9.79 11.22
C ILE A 119 5.54 11.19 11.66
N VAL A 120 6.50 11.25 12.59
CA VAL A 120 7.02 12.51 13.15
C VAL A 120 8.45 12.72 12.66
N MET A 121 8.69 13.90 12.08
CA MET A 121 10.03 14.42 11.83
C MET A 121 10.13 15.84 12.37
N LYS A 122 11.09 16.08 13.26
CA LYS A 122 11.33 17.38 13.89
C LYS A 122 12.82 17.70 13.96
N VAL A 123 13.08 18.93 14.36
CA VAL A 123 14.43 19.45 14.60
C VAL A 123 14.80 19.36 16.08
N ASP A 124 16.09 19.51 16.39
CA ASP A 124 16.51 19.68 17.78
C ASP A 124 15.93 21.00 18.33
N ASN A 125 15.02 20.87 19.28
CA ASN A 125 14.38 21.96 20.00
C ASN A 125 14.72 21.91 21.50
N THR A 126 15.92 21.44 21.84
CA THR A 126 16.41 21.27 23.23
C THR A 126 17.81 21.84 23.46
N THR A 127 18.72 21.77 22.48
CA THR A 127 20.11 22.23 22.66
C THR A 127 20.25 23.74 22.39
N TRP A 128 20.88 24.43 23.34
CA TRP A 128 21.43 25.78 23.16
C TRP A 128 22.74 25.71 22.39
N LEU A 129 22.83 26.48 21.31
CA LEU A 129 24.02 26.53 20.46
C LEU A 129 24.85 27.79 20.73
N THR A 130 26.11 27.74 20.34
CA THR A 130 27.02 28.90 20.27
C THR A 130 27.21 29.35 18.82
N GLN A 131 27.66 30.58 18.59
CA GLN A 131 27.74 31.17 17.25
C GLN A 131 28.51 30.27 16.27
N GLY A 132 27.92 30.02 15.09
CA GLY A 132 28.52 29.21 14.04
C GLY A 132 28.39 27.70 14.23
N GLN A 133 27.68 27.24 15.26
CA GLN A 133 27.20 25.86 15.32
C GLN A 133 25.86 25.73 14.59
N ASN A 134 25.67 24.61 13.90
CA ASN A 134 24.46 24.31 13.17
C ASN A 134 23.45 23.56 14.04
N ARG A 135 22.14 23.76 13.80
CA ARG A 135 21.06 23.05 14.51
C ARG A 135 20.80 21.69 13.88
N LYS A 136 20.64 20.64 14.69
CA LYS A 136 20.36 19.29 14.19
C LYS A 136 18.96 19.20 13.58
N SER A 137 18.87 18.49 12.47
CA SER A 137 17.65 18.22 11.72
C SER A 137 17.77 16.89 10.99
N VAL A 138 16.73 16.51 10.26
CA VAL A 138 16.70 15.32 9.39
C VAL A 138 16.41 15.73 7.95
N ARG A 139 17.05 15.03 7.01
CA ARG A 139 16.71 15.02 5.59
C ARG A 139 16.66 13.57 5.15
N ILE A 140 15.51 13.13 4.67
CA ILE A 140 15.29 11.75 4.23
C ILE A 140 14.97 11.70 2.74
N GLN A 141 15.45 10.67 2.04
CA GLN A 141 15.26 10.50 0.60
C GLN A 141 14.75 9.08 0.32
N SER A 142 13.67 8.93 -0.47
CA SER A 142 13.09 7.60 -0.72
C SER A 142 14.07 6.69 -1.47
N LYS A 143 14.20 5.43 -1.05
CA LYS A 143 15.05 4.44 -1.72
C LYS A 143 14.55 4.15 -3.14
N LYS A 144 13.24 4.12 -3.32
CA LYS A 144 12.59 3.99 -4.63
C LYS A 144 12.72 5.30 -5.43
N ARG A 145 12.94 5.14 -6.74
CA ARG A 145 13.00 6.22 -7.73
C ARG A 145 11.80 6.19 -8.68
N PHE A 146 11.40 7.36 -9.17
CA PHE A 146 10.17 7.55 -9.94
C PHE A 146 10.42 8.28 -11.26
N ASN A 147 9.67 7.90 -12.29
CA ASN A 147 9.70 8.48 -13.64
C ASN A 147 8.30 8.92 -14.08
N GLY A 148 7.57 9.52 -13.14
CA GLY A 148 6.13 9.77 -13.21
C GLY A 148 5.35 9.04 -12.13
N GLY A 149 4.13 9.50 -11.85
CA GLY A 149 3.27 9.01 -10.78
C GLY A 149 2.29 10.07 -10.29
N LEU A 150 1.45 9.67 -9.34
CA LEU A 150 0.59 10.55 -8.56
C LEU A 150 0.98 10.37 -7.08
N PHE A 151 1.61 11.38 -6.52
CA PHE A 151 2.16 11.44 -5.17
C PHE A 151 1.17 12.19 -4.29
N ILE A 152 0.68 11.57 -3.23
CA ILE A 152 -0.31 12.14 -2.30
C ILE A 152 0.30 12.15 -0.91
N LEU A 153 0.52 13.34 -0.37
CA LEU A 153 0.96 13.58 1.00
C LEU A 153 -0.23 14.07 1.84
N ASP A 154 -0.56 13.35 2.91
CA ASP A 154 -1.51 13.78 3.93
C ASP A 154 -0.76 14.24 5.20
N LEU A 155 -0.95 15.52 5.57
CA LEU A 155 -0.30 16.20 6.69
C LEU A 155 -1.32 16.67 7.72
N GLU A 156 -1.13 16.28 8.98
CA GLU A 156 -1.85 16.86 10.12
C GLU A 156 -1.16 18.14 10.63
N LYS A 157 0.18 18.17 10.61
CA LYS A 157 1.00 19.35 10.92
C LYS A 157 2.20 19.45 9.98
N ALA A 158 2.56 20.67 9.60
CA ALA A 158 3.82 20.98 8.92
C ALA A 158 4.70 21.93 9.78
N PRO A 159 6.03 21.89 9.64
CA PRO A 159 6.93 22.84 10.29
C PRO A 159 6.66 24.28 9.83
N HIS A 160 6.88 25.23 10.73
CA HIS A 160 7.05 26.65 10.42
C HIS A 160 7.78 27.34 11.58
N GLY A 161 8.02 28.63 11.43
CA GLY A 161 8.69 29.48 12.41
C GLY A 161 9.81 30.29 11.77
N CYS A 162 10.12 31.44 12.35
CA CYS A 162 11.24 32.27 11.90
C CYS A 162 12.55 31.48 11.73
N GLY A 163 13.29 31.80 10.67
CA GLY A 163 14.50 31.10 10.28
C GLY A 163 14.34 29.67 9.72
N THR A 164 13.16 29.04 9.79
CA THR A 164 12.93 27.70 9.21
C THR A 164 12.68 27.74 7.71
N TRP A 165 13.05 26.64 7.03
CA TRP A 165 12.72 26.33 5.63
C TRP A 165 12.46 24.81 5.51
N PRO A 166 11.21 24.37 5.69
CA PRO A 166 10.80 22.98 5.44
C PRO A 166 10.36 22.75 3.99
N ALA A 167 10.67 21.56 3.47
CA ALA A 167 10.26 21.14 2.14
C ALA A 167 9.78 19.68 2.10
N PHE A 168 8.75 19.42 1.28
CA PHE A 168 8.42 18.11 0.71
C PHE A 168 8.40 18.23 -0.80
N TRP A 169 9.30 17.48 -1.43
CA TRP A 169 9.70 17.71 -2.81
C TRP A 169 10.19 16.41 -3.46
N THR A 170 10.49 16.46 -4.75
CA THR A 170 11.08 15.33 -5.47
C THR A 170 12.21 15.81 -6.39
N VAL A 171 13.31 15.06 -6.46
CA VAL A 171 14.52 15.49 -7.18
C VAL A 171 15.20 14.36 -7.95
N GLY A 172 15.52 14.61 -9.21
CA GLY A 172 16.30 13.72 -10.07
C GLY A 172 17.82 13.91 -9.95
N PRO A 173 18.62 13.03 -10.57
CA PRO A 173 20.07 13.08 -10.48
C PRO A 173 20.68 14.20 -11.34
N ASN A 174 21.91 14.60 -11.02
CA ASN A 174 22.66 15.66 -11.74
C ASN A 174 21.90 17.01 -11.79
N TRP A 175 21.42 17.47 -10.63
CA TRP A 175 20.70 18.74 -10.48
C TRP A 175 21.38 19.91 -11.22
N PRO A 176 20.62 20.80 -11.91
CA PRO A 176 19.16 20.80 -12.10
C PRO A 176 18.73 19.99 -13.34
N ALA A 177 19.63 19.20 -13.95
CA ALA A 177 19.36 18.56 -15.23
C ALA A 177 18.24 17.51 -15.10
N GLY A 178 18.32 16.64 -14.08
CA GLY A 178 17.30 15.64 -13.77
C GLY A 178 16.01 16.18 -13.16
N GLY A 179 15.93 17.50 -12.93
CA GLY A 179 14.74 18.20 -12.48
C GLY A 179 14.44 18.13 -10.98
N GLU A 180 13.61 19.06 -10.54
CA GLU A 180 13.15 19.26 -9.17
C GLU A 180 11.69 19.72 -9.19
N ILE A 181 10.88 19.17 -8.28
CA ILE A 181 9.46 19.49 -8.13
C ILE A 181 9.17 19.69 -6.65
N ASP A 182 8.93 20.93 -6.26
CA ASP A 182 8.67 21.34 -4.87
C ASP A 182 7.17 21.39 -4.68
N ILE A 183 6.66 20.43 -3.91
CA ILE A 183 5.21 20.16 -3.80
C ILE A 183 4.66 20.94 -2.61
N PHE A 184 5.39 20.93 -1.50
CA PHE A 184 5.17 21.76 -0.33
C PHE A 184 6.48 22.45 0.05
N GLU A 185 6.50 23.77 0.05
CA GLU A 185 7.68 24.57 0.37
C GLU A 185 7.29 25.96 0.89
N GLY A 186 8.12 26.49 1.78
CA GLY A 186 8.04 27.86 2.25
C GLY A 186 9.09 28.14 3.31
N VAL A 187 9.17 29.40 3.74
CA VAL A 187 10.09 29.87 4.77
C VAL A 187 9.32 30.56 5.90
N HIS A 188 9.95 30.69 7.07
CA HIS A 188 9.51 31.58 8.15
C HIS A 188 8.06 31.33 8.62
N GLU A 189 7.27 32.40 8.68
CA GLU A 189 5.85 32.44 9.04
C GLU A 189 4.97 32.66 7.80
N ASN A 190 5.40 32.15 6.64
CA ASN A 190 4.56 32.10 5.45
C ASN A 190 3.20 31.43 5.77
N THR A 191 2.16 31.81 5.06
CA THR A 191 0.79 31.27 5.25
C THR A 191 0.23 30.62 3.99
N ARG A 192 0.93 30.79 2.87
CA ARG A 192 0.61 30.25 1.56
C ARG A 192 1.78 29.38 1.10
N ASN A 193 1.49 28.15 0.70
CA ASN A 193 2.48 27.22 0.16
C ASN A 193 3.03 27.75 -1.17
N GLN A 194 4.34 27.63 -1.39
CA GLN A 194 4.94 27.80 -2.71
C GLN A 194 5.11 26.41 -3.35
N ALA A 195 4.72 26.30 -4.61
CA ALA A 195 5.06 25.15 -5.46
C ALA A 195 6.04 25.64 -6.53
N THR A 196 7.22 25.03 -6.59
CA THR A 196 8.33 25.47 -7.44
C THR A 196 8.78 24.32 -8.36
N PHE A 197 9.38 24.66 -9.50
CA PHE A 197 10.05 23.69 -10.37
C PHE A 197 11.42 24.24 -10.80
N HIS A 198 12.47 23.43 -10.63
CA HIS A 198 13.83 23.74 -11.06
C HIS A 198 14.27 22.73 -12.12
N THR A 199 14.79 23.22 -13.24
CA THR A 199 15.14 22.41 -14.40
C THR A 199 16.38 22.93 -15.11
N ALA A 200 16.87 22.18 -16.10
CA ALA A 200 17.72 22.72 -17.16
C ALA A 200 16.98 23.77 -18.03
N ASP A 201 17.74 24.48 -18.87
CA ASP A 201 17.23 25.59 -19.70
C ASP A 201 16.14 25.18 -20.71
N GLY A 202 15.25 26.13 -21.02
CA GLY A 202 14.18 26.01 -22.02
C GLY A 202 12.85 25.45 -21.51
N CYS A 203 12.66 25.29 -20.19
CA CYS A 203 11.40 24.91 -19.56
C CYS A 203 10.70 26.15 -18.97
N THR A 204 9.44 26.38 -19.31
CA THR A 204 8.66 27.51 -18.78
C THR A 204 7.21 27.14 -18.46
N ILE A 205 6.61 27.82 -17.49
CA ILE A 205 5.16 27.75 -17.22
C ILE A 205 4.42 28.54 -18.30
N THR A 206 3.41 27.92 -18.90
CA THR A 206 2.51 28.55 -19.87
C THR A 206 1.05 28.37 -19.46
N ASN A 207 0.13 29.03 -20.15
CA ASN A 207 -1.32 28.91 -19.96
C ASN A 207 -1.82 29.26 -18.53
N PRO A 208 -1.62 30.50 -18.04
CA PRO A 208 -1.96 30.91 -16.66
C PRO A 208 -3.46 30.88 -16.31
N GLN A 209 -4.32 30.48 -17.25
CA GLN A 209 -5.75 30.29 -17.02
C GLN A 209 -6.08 28.87 -16.52
N ASN A 210 -5.13 27.94 -16.50
CA ASN A 210 -5.37 26.52 -16.23
C ASN A 210 -5.12 26.09 -14.78
N PHE A 211 -4.59 26.97 -13.93
CA PHE A 211 -4.34 26.75 -12.50
C PHE A 211 -4.98 27.87 -11.64
N THR A 212 -4.96 27.72 -10.31
CA THR A 212 -5.50 28.73 -9.37
C THR A 212 -4.44 29.61 -8.69
N GLY A 213 -3.19 29.13 -8.60
CA GLY A 213 -2.11 29.82 -7.90
C GLY A 213 -1.64 31.13 -8.54
N GLU A 214 -1.06 31.99 -7.72
CA GLU A 214 -0.43 33.26 -8.10
C GLU A 214 0.99 32.98 -8.63
N MET A 215 1.21 33.15 -9.93
CA MET A 215 2.54 32.94 -10.54
C MET A 215 3.55 34.00 -10.08
N LEU A 216 4.67 33.54 -9.51
CA LEU A 216 5.82 34.38 -9.15
C LEU A 216 6.77 34.55 -10.34
N ALA A 217 7.17 33.42 -10.92
CA ALA A 217 8.14 33.33 -12.00
C ALA A 217 7.71 32.27 -13.02
N SER A 218 7.99 32.51 -14.30
CA SER A 218 7.60 31.61 -15.39
C SER A 218 8.75 30.79 -15.96
N ASN A 219 10.01 31.14 -15.66
CA ASN A 219 11.18 30.46 -16.20
C ASN A 219 11.73 29.43 -15.19
N CYS A 220 11.69 28.14 -15.55
CA CYS A 220 12.03 27.06 -14.63
C CYS A 220 13.53 26.76 -14.60
N TYR A 221 14.33 27.45 -15.41
CA TYR A 221 15.78 27.25 -15.44
C TYR A 221 16.43 27.73 -14.13
N ALA A 222 17.00 26.80 -13.36
CA ALA A 222 17.57 27.09 -12.04
C ALA A 222 18.64 28.22 -12.06
N TYR A 223 19.43 28.31 -13.13
CA TYR A 223 20.47 29.34 -13.25
C TYR A 223 20.03 30.62 -13.97
N ALA A 224 18.72 30.83 -14.19
CA ALA A 224 18.22 32.09 -14.75
C ALA A 224 18.30 33.24 -13.74
N ASP A 225 17.72 33.04 -12.55
CA ASP A 225 17.45 34.08 -11.57
C ASP A 225 17.82 33.61 -10.15
N ASN A 226 19.12 33.38 -9.89
CA ASN A 226 19.67 32.98 -8.58
C ASN A 226 18.94 31.79 -7.90
N ASN A 227 18.65 30.73 -8.65
CA ASN A 227 17.89 29.57 -8.17
C ASN A 227 16.44 29.85 -7.73
N ALA A 228 15.77 30.87 -8.29
CA ALA A 228 14.34 31.09 -8.01
C ALA A 228 13.39 30.05 -8.67
N GLY A 229 13.83 29.39 -9.74
CA GLY A 229 12.99 28.47 -10.53
C GLY A 229 11.71 29.13 -11.08
N CYS A 230 10.72 28.32 -11.44
CA CYS A 230 9.38 28.81 -11.76
C CYS A 230 8.39 28.43 -10.66
N GLY A 231 7.93 29.43 -9.91
CA GLY A 231 7.11 29.24 -8.71
C GLY A 231 5.69 29.78 -8.84
N LEU A 232 4.76 29.15 -8.13
CA LEU A 232 3.42 29.66 -7.87
C LEU A 232 3.09 29.60 -6.38
N ILE A 233 2.51 30.68 -5.85
CA ILE A 233 1.96 30.70 -4.51
C ILE A 233 0.50 30.22 -4.53
N ASN A 234 0.16 29.34 -3.59
CA ASN A 234 -1.18 28.82 -3.40
C ASN A 234 -2.20 29.94 -3.08
N ASP A 235 -3.40 29.86 -3.64
CA ASP A 235 -4.46 30.87 -3.44
C ASP A 235 -5.09 30.84 -2.04
N SER A 236 -4.87 29.77 -1.26
CA SER A 236 -5.33 29.63 0.12
C SER A 236 -4.30 30.09 1.16
N ALA A 237 -4.71 31.04 2.02
CA ALA A 237 -3.96 31.53 3.18
C ALA A 237 -3.90 30.54 4.37
N ALA A 238 -4.34 29.30 4.18
CA ALA A 238 -4.15 28.19 5.12
C ALA A 238 -3.67 26.92 4.39
N SER A 239 -2.70 27.12 3.48
CA SER A 239 -1.98 26.05 2.79
C SER A 239 -0.56 25.83 3.35
N PHE A 240 -0.02 26.77 4.14
CA PHE A 240 1.25 26.61 4.86
C PHE A 240 1.15 27.24 6.26
N GLY A 241 2.11 26.94 7.14
CA GLY A 241 2.35 27.68 8.38
C GLY A 241 1.33 27.48 9.49
N ALA A 242 1.30 28.44 10.43
CA ALA A 242 0.37 28.42 11.56
C ALA A 242 -1.11 28.24 11.15
N PRO A 243 -1.64 28.88 10.08
CA PRO A 243 -3.03 28.69 9.69
C PRO A 243 -3.35 27.30 9.12
N PHE A 244 -2.39 26.66 8.43
CA PHE A 244 -2.52 25.27 7.97
C PHE A 244 -2.60 24.31 9.17
N ASN A 245 -1.68 24.47 10.14
CA ASN A 245 -1.68 23.67 11.36
C ASN A 245 -2.95 23.88 12.20
N ALA A 246 -3.47 25.10 12.26
CA ALA A 246 -4.68 25.44 13.02
C ALA A 246 -5.97 24.78 12.48
N VAL A 247 -5.99 24.29 11.24
CA VAL A 247 -7.13 23.59 10.63
C VAL A 247 -6.96 22.07 10.53
N GLY A 248 -5.92 21.51 11.18
CA GLY A 248 -5.57 20.08 11.08
C GLY A 248 -4.93 19.70 9.73
N GLY A 249 -4.25 20.66 9.11
CA GLY A 249 -3.53 20.51 7.86
C GLY A 249 -4.42 20.20 6.65
N GLY A 250 -4.01 19.22 5.86
CA GLY A 250 -4.67 18.85 4.61
C GLY A 250 -3.84 17.92 3.74
N VAL A 251 -4.23 17.81 2.48
CA VAL A 251 -3.58 16.92 1.49
C VAL A 251 -2.97 17.72 0.36
N PHE A 252 -1.72 17.41 0.04
CA PHE A 252 -1.05 17.84 -1.18
C PHE A 252 -0.98 16.66 -2.15
N ALA A 253 -1.37 16.88 -3.40
CA ALA A 253 -1.29 15.86 -4.44
C ALA A 253 -0.52 16.40 -5.64
N SER A 254 0.55 15.71 -6.04
CA SER A 254 1.33 16.02 -7.25
C SER A 254 1.18 14.90 -8.26
N ARG A 255 0.72 15.21 -9.48
CA ARG A 255 0.69 14.28 -10.62
C ARG A 255 1.79 14.67 -11.59
N TRP A 256 2.60 13.71 -12.00
CA TRP A 256 3.60 13.87 -13.05
C TRP A 256 3.46 12.75 -14.08
N ASP A 257 3.28 13.11 -15.34
CA ASP A 257 3.31 12.18 -16.48
C ASP A 257 3.80 12.89 -17.76
N SER A 258 3.63 12.26 -18.94
CA SER A 258 4.06 12.83 -20.24
C SER A 258 3.34 14.12 -20.66
N ASN A 259 2.23 14.46 -20.01
CA ASN A 259 1.39 15.61 -20.35
C ASN A 259 1.70 16.84 -19.47
N GLY A 260 2.37 16.67 -18.33
CA GLY A 260 2.79 17.76 -17.47
C GLY A 260 3.08 17.34 -16.03
N VAL A 261 3.20 18.34 -15.16
CA VAL A 261 3.17 18.21 -13.70
C VAL A 261 2.04 19.09 -13.15
N TRP A 262 1.18 18.56 -12.30
CA TRP A 262 0.07 19.24 -11.64
C TRP A 262 0.23 19.11 -10.13
N ILE A 263 0.00 20.19 -9.38
CA ILE A 263 -0.02 20.16 -7.90
C ILE A 263 -1.35 20.74 -7.39
N TRP A 264 -2.09 19.96 -6.61
CA TRP A 264 -3.31 20.37 -5.90
C TRP A 264 -3.06 20.44 -4.40
N PHE A 265 -3.80 21.33 -3.75
CA PHE A 265 -3.97 21.36 -2.30
C PHE A 265 -5.46 21.18 -1.95
N PHE A 266 -5.75 20.32 -0.99
CA PHE A 266 -7.08 20.14 -0.41
C PHE A 266 -7.04 20.40 1.10
N HIS A 267 -7.87 21.30 1.59
CA HIS A 267 -8.09 21.49 3.02
C HIS A 267 -8.59 20.19 3.67
N ARG A 268 -8.23 19.95 4.93
CA ARG A 268 -8.67 18.78 5.73
C ARG A 268 -10.16 18.45 5.62
N SER A 269 -11.02 19.46 5.58
CA SER A 269 -12.49 19.32 5.50
C SER A 269 -13.04 19.08 4.09
N THR A 270 -12.21 19.16 3.05
CA THR A 270 -12.59 19.03 1.63
C THR A 270 -11.70 18.06 0.87
N ILE A 271 -11.03 17.12 1.55
CA ILE A 271 -10.24 16.06 0.90
C ILE A 271 -11.19 15.20 0.04
N PRO A 272 -10.91 15.02 -1.27
CA PRO A 272 -11.71 14.17 -2.12
C PRO A 272 -11.79 12.72 -1.61
N ASN A 273 -13.00 12.14 -1.59
CA ASN A 273 -13.24 10.78 -1.05
C ASN A 273 -12.48 9.69 -1.81
N ASP A 274 -12.14 9.90 -3.08
CA ASP A 274 -11.35 8.97 -3.88
C ASP A 274 -9.87 8.91 -3.42
N ILE A 275 -9.35 9.99 -2.82
CA ILE A 275 -8.06 9.97 -2.12
C ILE A 275 -8.14 9.11 -0.87
N THR A 276 -9.10 9.38 0.03
CA THR A 276 -9.22 8.64 1.31
C THR A 276 -9.55 7.17 1.12
N ASN A 277 -10.24 6.80 0.04
CA ASN A 277 -10.50 5.41 -0.35
C ASN A 277 -9.33 4.74 -1.12
N LYS A 278 -8.18 5.40 -1.28
CA LYS A 278 -6.99 4.93 -2.03
C LYS A 278 -7.31 4.48 -3.47
N VAL A 279 -8.20 5.21 -4.16
CA VAL A 279 -8.61 5.01 -5.57
C VAL A 279 -8.70 6.35 -6.33
N PRO A 280 -7.64 7.18 -6.31
CA PRO A 280 -7.71 8.58 -6.73
C PRO A 280 -8.02 8.75 -8.23
N ASN A 281 -8.79 9.79 -8.55
CA ASN A 281 -9.11 10.19 -9.91
C ASN A 281 -8.92 11.71 -10.09
N PRO A 282 -7.69 12.16 -10.44
CA PRO A 282 -7.37 13.57 -10.65
C PRO A 282 -8.26 14.31 -11.65
N SER A 283 -8.91 13.61 -12.60
CA SER A 283 -9.85 14.24 -13.55
C SER A 283 -11.08 14.87 -12.88
N LEU A 284 -11.40 14.47 -11.65
CA LEU A 284 -12.54 14.97 -10.88
C LEU A 284 -12.18 16.11 -9.90
N TRP A 285 -10.89 16.40 -9.70
CA TRP A 285 -10.43 17.35 -8.68
C TRP A 285 -10.49 18.82 -9.12
N GLY A 286 -10.73 19.07 -10.40
CA GLY A 286 -10.77 20.43 -10.96
C GLY A 286 -9.37 21.02 -11.19
N LYS A 287 -9.27 22.35 -11.21
CA LYS A 287 -8.01 23.04 -11.50
C LYS A 287 -6.98 22.79 -10.39
N PRO A 288 -5.71 22.52 -10.75
CA PRO A 288 -4.62 22.48 -9.77
C PRO A 288 -4.26 23.89 -9.28
N THR A 289 -3.53 23.94 -8.17
CA THR A 289 -2.86 25.16 -7.72
C THR A 289 -1.71 25.53 -8.65
N ALA A 290 -0.92 24.55 -9.09
CA ALA A 290 0.19 24.74 -10.03
C ALA A 290 0.14 23.72 -11.17
N LEU A 291 0.54 24.16 -12.37
CA LEU A 291 0.61 23.32 -13.57
C LEU A 291 1.79 23.72 -14.46
N LEU A 292 2.67 22.75 -14.69
CA LEU A 292 3.74 22.80 -15.68
C LEU A 292 3.35 21.90 -16.86
N SER A 293 2.80 22.49 -17.93
CA SER A 293 2.31 21.73 -19.09
C SER A 293 3.41 21.34 -20.09
N ASN A 294 3.29 20.17 -20.72
CA ASN A 294 4.28 19.63 -21.67
C ASN A 294 4.58 20.49 -22.92
N SER A 295 3.74 21.49 -23.24
CA SER A 295 3.88 22.36 -24.42
C SER A 295 5.16 23.19 -24.43
N SER A 296 5.61 23.63 -23.26
CA SER A 296 6.82 24.41 -23.04
C SER A 296 7.82 23.70 -22.12
N CYS A 297 7.41 22.63 -21.43
CA CYS A 297 8.28 21.84 -20.59
C CYS A 297 7.88 20.35 -20.65
N PRO A 298 8.26 19.62 -21.72
CA PRO A 298 7.97 18.19 -21.85
C PRO A 298 8.63 17.39 -20.71
N PRO A 299 7.86 16.75 -19.80
CA PRO A 299 8.45 16.25 -18.56
C PRO A 299 9.49 15.16 -18.75
N ASN A 300 9.34 14.32 -19.78
CA ASN A 300 10.29 13.28 -20.17
C ASN A 300 11.66 13.80 -20.68
N LYS A 301 11.83 15.12 -20.79
CA LYS A 301 13.13 15.77 -21.09
C LYS A 301 13.78 16.37 -19.83
N TYR A 302 12.97 16.77 -18.84
CA TYR A 302 13.39 17.64 -17.73
C TYR A 302 13.33 16.97 -16.36
N PHE A 303 12.66 15.82 -16.24
CA PHE A 303 12.46 15.10 -14.99
C PHE A 303 12.74 13.61 -15.23
N TRP A 304 13.60 12.99 -14.43
CA TRP A 304 13.83 11.53 -14.45
C TRP A 304 14.44 11.02 -13.14
N ASP A 305 14.16 9.76 -12.80
CA ASP A 305 14.73 9.05 -11.65
C ASP A 305 14.59 9.79 -10.29
N HIS A 306 13.47 10.49 -10.09
CA HIS A 306 13.23 11.30 -8.90
C HIS A 306 13.16 10.46 -7.62
N GLN A 307 13.81 10.93 -6.55
CA GLN A 307 13.56 10.47 -5.18
C GLN A 307 12.63 11.48 -4.48
N ILE A 308 11.73 10.99 -3.62
CA ILE A 308 10.93 11.82 -2.71
C ILE A 308 11.85 12.29 -1.59
N VAL A 309 11.76 13.57 -1.22
CA VAL A 309 12.57 14.17 -0.15
C VAL A 309 11.66 14.87 0.86
N PHE A 310 11.98 14.68 2.14
CA PHE A 310 11.55 15.56 3.22
C PHE A 310 12.78 16.11 3.92
N ASP A 311 12.76 17.39 4.27
CA ASP A 311 13.74 17.97 5.17
C ASP A 311 13.20 19.20 5.92
N ILE A 312 14.02 19.70 6.84
CA ILE A 312 13.88 21.02 7.43
C ILE A 312 15.28 21.64 7.53
N THR A 313 15.58 22.64 6.71
CA THR A 313 16.79 23.46 6.85
C THR A 313 16.50 24.78 7.60
N PHE A 314 17.55 25.56 7.86
CA PHE A 314 17.47 26.85 8.54
C PHE A 314 18.33 27.89 7.84
N CYS A 315 17.84 29.13 7.76
CA CYS A 315 18.54 30.22 7.11
C CYS A 315 18.89 29.85 5.65
N GLY A 316 20.18 29.71 5.31
CA GLY A 316 20.59 29.34 3.96
C GLY A 316 20.24 30.39 2.92
N ASP A 317 20.25 29.97 1.65
CA ASP A 317 20.18 30.86 0.50
C ASP A 317 18.83 31.60 0.39
N TRP A 318 17.72 30.97 0.80
CA TRP A 318 16.39 31.61 0.83
C TRP A 318 16.06 32.21 2.19
N ALA A 319 15.78 31.38 3.21
CA ALA A 319 15.33 31.87 4.52
C ALA A 319 16.38 32.78 5.20
N GLY A 320 17.67 32.62 4.93
CA GLY A 320 18.70 33.52 5.44
C GLY A 320 18.64 34.90 4.81
N ALA A 321 18.30 34.98 3.52
CA ALA A 321 18.20 36.22 2.76
C ALA A 321 16.88 36.99 3.02
N SER A 322 15.77 36.29 3.23
CA SER A 322 14.44 36.89 3.47
C SER A 322 14.18 37.28 4.93
N TYR A 323 14.95 36.73 5.89
CA TYR A 323 14.68 36.82 7.34
C TYR A 323 14.22 38.19 7.87
N SER A 324 14.94 39.27 7.52
CA SER A 324 14.63 40.62 8.00
C SER A 324 13.47 41.30 7.25
N VAL A 325 13.21 40.87 6.01
CA VAL A 325 12.12 41.38 5.15
C VAL A 325 10.78 40.82 5.63
N ASP A 326 10.76 39.53 6.00
CA ASP A 326 9.57 38.86 6.53
C ASP A 326 9.34 39.10 8.04
N GLY A 327 10.04 40.08 8.62
CA GLY A 327 9.77 40.62 9.94
C GLY A 327 10.28 39.78 11.12
N CYS A 328 11.14 38.79 10.89
CA CYS A 328 11.69 37.95 11.95
C CYS A 328 12.68 38.71 12.85
N PRO A 329 12.72 38.42 14.16
CA PRO A 329 13.49 39.21 15.13
C PRO A 329 14.99 38.87 15.12
N GLY A 330 15.85 39.90 15.22
CA GLY A 330 17.31 39.73 15.30
C GLY A 330 17.93 39.34 13.96
N THR A 331 18.91 38.43 13.97
CA THR A 331 19.44 37.79 12.77
C THR A 331 19.09 36.31 12.75
N CYS A 332 18.99 35.71 11.56
CA CYS A 332 18.72 34.27 11.44
C CYS A 332 19.78 33.42 12.17
N SER A 333 21.05 33.84 12.12
CA SER A 333 22.16 33.14 12.76
C SER A 333 22.10 33.15 14.28
N ASP A 334 21.52 34.20 14.88
CA ASP A 334 21.30 34.26 16.33
C ASP A 334 20.02 33.52 16.72
N HIS A 335 19.00 33.54 15.84
CA HIS A 335 17.71 32.88 16.07
C HIS A 335 17.83 31.36 16.12
N VAL A 336 18.71 30.76 15.31
CA VAL A 336 18.97 29.30 15.38
C VAL A 336 19.65 28.87 16.67
N LEU A 337 20.21 29.78 17.49
CA LEU A 337 20.91 29.40 18.72
C LEU A 337 19.99 28.98 19.86
N ASP A 338 18.81 29.60 19.95
CA ASP A 338 17.82 29.31 20.99
C ASP A 338 16.89 28.14 20.57
N PRO A 339 16.92 26.99 21.26
CA PRO A 339 16.07 25.84 20.95
C PRO A 339 14.57 26.16 21.09
N ASN A 340 14.20 27.13 21.93
CA ASN A 340 12.81 27.48 22.21
C ASN A 340 12.12 28.16 21.01
N ASN A 341 12.84 28.56 19.97
CA ASN A 341 12.25 29.07 18.73
C ASN A 341 11.59 27.96 17.88
N PHE A 342 11.93 26.69 18.10
CA PHE A 342 11.63 25.58 17.17
C PHE A 342 10.54 24.61 17.65
N TYR A 343 9.69 25.02 18.59
CA TYR A 343 8.57 24.21 19.11
C TYR A 343 7.46 23.92 18.09
N ASN A 344 7.35 24.72 17.02
CA ASN A 344 6.44 24.49 15.90
C ASN A 344 7.07 23.79 14.70
N THR A 345 8.35 23.48 14.77
CA THR A 345 9.14 22.99 13.64
C THR A 345 9.10 21.46 13.59
N THR A 346 7.94 20.92 13.18
CA THR A 346 7.65 19.47 13.19
C THR A 346 6.67 19.09 12.07
N TRP A 347 7.04 18.10 11.27
CA TRP A 347 6.16 17.33 10.42
C TRP A 347 5.36 16.33 11.28
N LEU A 348 4.05 16.28 11.07
CA LEU A 348 3.16 15.21 11.53
C LEU A 348 2.41 14.69 10.31
N ILE A 349 2.91 13.60 9.75
CA ILE A 349 2.48 13.01 8.48
C ILE A 349 1.56 11.82 8.78
N ASN A 350 0.42 11.74 8.10
CA ASN A 350 -0.44 10.58 8.13
C ASN A 350 0.06 9.50 7.16
N TYR A 351 0.43 9.89 5.94
CA TYR A 351 1.03 9.01 4.94
C TYR A 351 1.60 9.78 3.74
N VAL A 352 2.43 9.11 2.95
CA VAL A 352 2.66 9.43 1.53
C VAL A 352 2.26 8.22 0.69
N HIS A 353 1.29 8.36 -0.20
CA HIS A 353 0.89 7.30 -1.14
C HIS A 353 1.29 7.69 -2.56
N VAL A 354 1.92 6.78 -3.28
CA VAL A 354 2.27 6.92 -4.69
C VAL A 354 1.42 5.96 -5.51
N PHE A 355 0.82 6.49 -6.57
CA PHE A 355 0.01 5.74 -7.52
C PHE A 355 0.64 5.84 -8.91
N ARG A 356 0.59 4.75 -9.68
CA ARG A 356 1.01 4.72 -11.09
C ARG A 356 -0.21 4.68 -12.00
N ASN A 357 -0.08 5.30 -13.17
CA ASN A 357 -1.13 5.26 -14.19
C ASN A 357 -1.15 3.87 -14.87
N ALA A 358 -2.25 3.15 -14.73
CA ALA A 358 -2.54 1.92 -15.44
C ALA A 358 -3.49 2.21 -16.62
N HIS A 359 -2.97 2.09 -17.84
CA HIS A 359 -3.73 2.36 -19.06
C HIS A 359 -4.66 1.18 -19.39
N VAL A 360 -5.97 1.35 -19.18
CA VAL A 360 -6.96 0.30 -19.46
C VAL A 360 -7.33 0.31 -20.95
N SER A 361 -6.56 -0.43 -21.75
CA SER A 361 -6.75 -0.57 -23.21
C SER A 361 -7.98 -1.40 -23.60
N GLY A 362 -9.18 -0.90 -23.28
CA GLY A 362 -10.46 -1.52 -23.64
C GLY A 362 -10.89 -1.20 -25.07
N SER A 363 -10.77 -2.15 -26.00
CA SER A 363 -11.41 -2.04 -27.31
C SER A 363 -12.93 -2.24 -27.18
N LEU A 364 -13.68 -1.15 -27.10
CA LEU A 364 -15.12 -1.19 -27.33
C LEU A 364 -15.39 -1.52 -28.80
N ASN A 365 -15.60 -2.80 -29.08
CA ASN A 365 -16.30 -3.24 -30.29
C ASN A 365 -17.74 -2.74 -30.23
N ALA A 366 -17.92 -1.47 -30.57
CA ALA A 366 -19.22 -0.85 -30.75
C ALA A 366 -19.89 -1.47 -31.98
N ALA A 367 -20.53 -2.63 -31.76
CA ALA A 367 -21.51 -3.19 -32.67
C ALA A 367 -22.71 -2.22 -32.71
N MET A 368 -22.59 -1.16 -33.51
CA MET A 368 -23.67 -0.22 -33.78
C MET A 368 -24.90 -1.01 -34.21
N PRO A 369 -26.00 -1.00 -33.44
CA PRO A 369 -27.25 -1.54 -33.93
C PRO A 369 -27.64 -0.72 -35.15
N ARG A 370 -27.68 -1.33 -36.34
CA ARG A 370 -28.28 -0.69 -37.51
C ARG A 370 -29.76 -0.51 -37.24
N ILE A 371 -30.14 0.65 -36.72
CA ILE A 371 -31.53 1.06 -36.62
C ILE A 371 -32.06 1.15 -38.05
N SER A 372 -32.84 0.13 -38.43
CA SER A 372 -33.63 0.17 -39.66
C SER A 372 -34.76 1.19 -39.45
N PRO A 373 -35.10 2.01 -40.44
CA PRO A 373 -36.12 3.03 -40.29
C PRO A 373 -37.49 2.37 -40.07
N ILE A 374 -38.01 2.43 -38.85
CA ILE A 374 -39.37 1.99 -38.55
C ILE A 374 -40.33 3.06 -39.08
N THR A 375 -41.20 2.61 -39.99
CA THR A 375 -42.23 3.42 -40.62
C THR A 375 -43.28 3.89 -39.62
N SER A 376 -43.62 5.17 -39.73
CA SER A 376 -44.82 5.85 -39.21
C SER A 376 -45.99 4.97 -38.72
N GLY A 377 -46.37 5.14 -37.45
CA GLY A 377 -47.63 4.65 -36.85
C GLY A 377 -47.97 5.42 -35.58
N PRO A 378 -49.25 5.75 -35.29
CA PRO A 378 -49.58 6.84 -34.35
C PRO A 378 -49.72 6.36 -32.89
N LEU A 379 -48.72 6.69 -32.05
CA LEU A 379 -48.80 6.54 -30.58
C LEU A 379 -48.35 7.81 -29.81
N ALA A 380 -48.35 8.96 -30.49
CA ALA A 380 -47.91 10.24 -29.95
C ALA A 380 -49.05 11.10 -29.33
N LEU A 381 -50.09 10.48 -28.78
CA LEU A 381 -51.32 11.18 -28.33
C LEU A 381 -51.78 10.90 -26.89
N VAL A 382 -51.02 10.15 -26.09
CA VAL A 382 -51.40 9.82 -24.69
C VAL A 382 -50.60 10.61 -23.64
N LEU A 383 -49.42 11.14 -23.97
CA LEU A 383 -48.53 11.85 -23.02
C LEU A 383 -48.76 13.36 -22.90
N VAL A 384 -49.82 13.91 -23.51
CA VAL A 384 -50.17 15.35 -23.41
C VAL A 384 -51.32 15.59 -22.41
N ALA A 385 -52.05 14.55 -22.00
CA ALA A 385 -53.23 14.68 -21.12
C ALA A 385 -52.92 14.79 -19.61
N LEU A 386 -51.70 14.48 -19.17
CA LEU A 386 -51.32 14.44 -17.74
C LEU A 386 -50.64 15.71 -17.19
N ALA A 387 -50.49 16.76 -18.03
CA ALA A 387 -49.87 18.03 -17.63
C ALA A 387 -50.89 19.19 -17.44
N ALA A 388 -52.19 18.92 -17.56
CA ALA A 388 -53.26 19.93 -17.55
C ALA A 388 -54.18 19.89 -16.31
N ALA A 389 -53.85 19.09 -15.30
CA ALA A 389 -54.63 18.94 -14.08
C ALA A 389 -53.73 19.00 -12.83
N LEU A 390 -53.14 20.16 -12.56
CA LEU A 390 -52.64 20.59 -11.24
C LEU A 390 -52.21 22.08 -11.29
N SER A 391 -53.19 22.95 -11.51
CA SER A 391 -53.12 24.36 -11.10
C SER A 391 -54.53 24.81 -10.70
N TRP A 392 -54.62 25.84 -9.85
CA TRP A 392 -55.84 26.35 -9.17
C TRP A 392 -56.23 25.65 -7.86
N SER A 393 -55.65 26.09 -6.74
CA SER A 393 -56.41 26.74 -5.65
C SER A 393 -55.48 27.22 -4.53
N THR A 394 -55.64 28.47 -4.10
CA THR A 394 -54.91 29.09 -2.98
C THR A 394 -55.77 29.16 -1.71
N LEU A 395 -55.12 29.12 -0.54
CA LEU A 395 -55.57 29.70 0.74
C LEU A 395 -56.92 29.22 1.36
N SER A 396 -56.85 28.52 2.50
CA SER A 396 -57.34 29.07 3.78
C SER A 396 -56.72 28.32 4.98
N SER A 397 -56.81 28.92 6.16
CA SER A 397 -56.61 28.26 7.45
C SER A 397 -57.88 27.50 7.88
N ASP A 398 -57.76 26.55 8.81
CA ASP A 398 -58.30 26.67 10.18
C ASP A 398 -58.02 25.39 11.01
N GLU A 399 -58.41 25.44 12.28
CA GLU A 399 -57.93 24.65 13.43
C GLU A 399 -58.89 23.50 13.83
N VAL A 400 -58.57 22.78 14.93
CA VAL A 400 -59.49 22.05 15.85
C VAL A 400 -59.51 20.49 15.85
N ASN A 401 -58.92 19.96 16.93
CA ASN A 401 -59.26 18.81 17.80
C ASN A 401 -59.56 17.36 17.31
N THR A 402 -58.88 16.45 18.01
CA THR A 402 -59.16 15.04 18.39
C THR A 402 -60.50 14.86 19.17
N PRO A 403 -61.00 13.66 19.61
CA PRO A 403 -60.31 12.37 19.85
C PRO A 403 -61.16 11.11 19.43
N PRO A 404 -61.30 10.01 20.21
CA PRO A 404 -60.51 8.79 20.03
C PRO A 404 -61.35 7.51 19.82
N HIS A 405 -60.69 6.37 19.55
CA HIS A 405 -61.27 5.06 19.86
C HIS A 405 -60.32 4.19 20.70
N VAL A 406 -60.85 3.76 21.85
CA VAL A 406 -60.26 2.84 22.82
C VAL A 406 -60.61 1.40 22.42
N PHE A 407 -59.71 0.45 22.66
CA PHE A 407 -60.11 -0.90 23.07
C PHE A 407 -59.19 -1.44 24.17
N GLU A 408 -59.79 -2.10 25.16
CA GLU A 408 -59.19 -2.44 26.45
C GLU A 408 -58.60 -3.86 26.53
N ILE A 409 -57.48 -3.95 27.27
CA ILE A 409 -57.22 -4.85 28.42
C ILE A 409 -57.58 -6.35 28.32
N LYS A 410 -56.54 -7.19 28.48
CA LYS A 410 -56.39 -8.16 29.60
C LYS A 410 -54.95 -8.67 29.65
N ASP A 411 -54.17 -8.29 30.66
CA ASP A 411 -54.07 -8.94 31.99
C ASP A 411 -53.74 -10.44 31.93
N LEU A 412 -52.53 -10.80 32.38
CA LEU A 412 -52.40 -11.48 33.68
C LEU A 412 -50.96 -11.52 34.22
N ALA A 413 -50.87 -11.25 35.51
CA ALA A 413 -49.68 -10.98 36.29
C ALA A 413 -48.80 -12.19 36.65
N SER A 414 -47.54 -11.84 36.98
CA SER A 414 -46.71 -12.30 38.09
C SER A 414 -46.50 -13.80 38.40
N ARG A 415 -45.22 -14.15 38.63
CA ARG A 415 -44.77 -14.75 39.90
C ARG A 415 -43.27 -14.57 40.10
N SER A 416 -42.83 -14.74 41.35
CA SER A 416 -41.49 -14.41 41.83
C SER A 416 -41.12 -15.28 43.05
N ILE A 417 -39.82 -15.24 43.41
CA ILE A 417 -39.22 -15.60 44.73
C ILE A 417 -38.77 -17.08 44.91
N SER A 418 -37.56 -17.20 45.50
CA SER A 418 -36.96 -18.27 46.35
C SER A 418 -36.69 -19.69 45.82
N GLU A 419 -35.69 -20.45 46.32
CA GLU A 419 -34.49 -20.16 47.15
C GLU A 419 -33.48 -21.34 47.07
N LEU A 420 -32.21 -21.05 47.40
CA LEU A 420 -31.21 -21.85 48.15
C LEU A 420 -31.06 -23.38 47.92
N ASP A 421 -29.80 -23.80 47.73
CA ASP A 421 -29.11 -24.59 48.78
C ASP A 421 -27.58 -24.30 48.81
N GLU A 422 -26.90 -24.61 49.90
CA GLU A 422 -25.53 -24.12 50.24
C GLU A 422 -24.48 -25.24 50.53
N ARG A 423 -23.24 -25.00 50.06
CA ARG A 423 -21.94 -25.39 50.69
C ARG A 423 -21.57 -26.91 50.77
N PRO A 424 -20.32 -27.30 51.15
CA PRO A 424 -19.06 -26.54 51.34
C PRO A 424 -17.75 -27.12 50.71
N ILE A 425 -16.77 -26.22 50.49
CA ILE A 425 -15.31 -26.27 50.87
C ILE A 425 -14.45 -27.52 50.56
N ASP A 426 -13.34 -27.32 49.82
CA ASP A 426 -11.96 -27.59 50.32
C ASP A 426 -10.86 -26.89 49.49
N ALA A 427 -9.66 -26.68 50.06
CA ALA A 427 -8.63 -25.77 49.50
C ALA A 427 -7.16 -26.19 49.73
N TYR A 428 -6.28 -25.76 48.79
CA TYR A 428 -4.79 -25.80 48.84
C TYR A 428 -4.13 -27.21 48.82
N PRO A 429 -2.80 -27.37 48.53
CA PRO A 429 -1.73 -26.36 48.39
C PRO A 429 -0.85 -26.43 47.12
N PRO A 430 0.05 -25.45 46.89
CA PRO A 430 1.14 -25.52 45.90
C PRO A 430 2.38 -26.27 46.43
N PRO A 431 3.27 -26.78 45.57
CA PRO A 431 4.56 -27.33 45.99
C PRO A 431 5.67 -26.25 45.99
N THR A 432 6.31 -26.06 47.14
CA THR A 432 7.56 -25.30 47.29
C THR A 432 8.81 -26.20 47.30
N PHE A 433 9.97 -25.57 47.11
CA PHE A 433 11.30 -26.17 47.07
C PHE A 433 11.64 -27.17 48.21
N LYS A 434 12.50 -28.14 47.89
CA LYS A 434 13.46 -28.72 48.85
C LYS A 434 14.88 -28.73 48.29
N SER A 435 15.81 -28.31 49.15
CA SER A 435 17.26 -28.49 49.05
C SER A 435 17.73 -29.28 50.27
N LEU A 436 18.89 -29.95 50.17
CA LEU A 436 19.82 -30.51 51.20
C LEU A 436 20.45 -31.82 50.66
N THR A 437 21.73 -32.20 50.82
CA THR A 437 23.03 -31.50 51.10
C THR A 437 24.17 -32.56 51.12
N THR A 438 25.41 -32.17 50.73
CA THR A 438 26.74 -32.70 51.22
C THR A 438 27.11 -34.19 51.00
N LEU A 439 28.36 -34.66 50.77
CA LEU A 439 29.79 -34.18 50.57
C LEU A 439 30.66 -35.46 50.26
N PRO A 440 32.03 -35.48 50.13
CA PRO A 440 33.06 -34.52 49.66
C PRO A 440 34.15 -35.16 48.70
N ILE A 441 35.32 -34.47 48.52
CA ILE A 441 36.68 -34.96 48.08
C ILE A 441 36.92 -35.03 46.56
N ASP A 442 37.93 -34.39 45.93
CA ASP A 442 39.00 -33.46 46.36
C ASP A 442 39.47 -32.54 45.19
N ASP A 443 40.05 -31.39 45.52
CA ASP A 443 40.93 -30.51 44.71
C ASP A 443 42.30 -30.46 45.45
N PRO A 444 43.50 -30.38 44.81
CA PRO A 444 44.05 -29.04 44.56
C PRO A 444 45.10 -28.86 43.41
N THR A 445 45.27 -27.58 43.05
CA THR A 445 46.49 -26.87 42.56
C THR A 445 46.70 -26.57 41.06
N GLY A 446 46.82 -25.26 40.76
CA GLY A 446 47.81 -24.71 39.81
C GLY A 446 48.95 -24.00 40.59
N PRO A 447 49.63 -22.94 40.08
CA PRO A 447 49.54 -22.31 38.75
C PRO A 447 50.94 -22.12 38.06
N PRO A 448 51.49 -20.93 37.69
CA PRO A 448 51.81 -20.61 36.29
C PRO A 448 53.29 -20.19 36.02
N ILE A 449 53.52 -19.46 34.89
CA ILE A 449 54.63 -18.50 34.55
C ILE A 449 55.43 -18.87 33.29
N LEU A 450 55.37 -18.05 32.22
CA LEU A 450 56.49 -17.18 31.79
C LEU A 450 56.11 -16.17 30.68
N LYS A 451 56.67 -14.94 30.76
CA LYS A 451 56.69 -13.91 29.71
C LYS A 451 58.09 -13.82 29.09
N MET A 452 58.20 -13.53 27.79
CA MET A 452 59.13 -12.56 27.14
C MET A 452 58.98 -12.65 25.61
N MET A 453 58.73 -11.56 24.87
CA MET A 453 59.73 -10.66 24.22
C MET A 453 60.69 -11.41 23.26
N ASN A 454 60.98 -10.98 22.01
CA ASN A 454 61.00 -9.62 21.45
C ASN A 454 61.16 -9.57 19.89
N LYS A 455 61.00 -8.37 19.29
CA LYS A 455 61.55 -7.82 18.02
C LYS A 455 60.97 -8.18 16.62
N ASN A 456 60.22 -7.23 16.09
CA ASN A 456 60.40 -6.46 14.82
C ASN A 456 61.39 -6.98 13.73
N ALA A 457 60.94 -7.02 12.47
CA ALA A 457 61.54 -6.29 11.33
C ALA A 457 60.73 -6.37 10.01
N GLU A 458 60.32 -5.22 9.48
CA GLU A 458 60.06 -4.91 8.06
C GLU A 458 61.30 -4.15 7.50
N PRO A 459 61.46 -3.83 6.19
CA PRO A 459 60.74 -4.26 4.98
C PRO A 459 61.71 -4.78 3.87
N PHE A 460 61.20 -5.21 2.70
CA PHE A 460 61.99 -5.14 1.45
C PHE A 460 61.17 -4.76 0.20
N ARG A 461 61.71 -3.82 -0.58
CA ARG A 461 61.16 -3.33 -1.87
C ARG A 461 61.49 -4.28 -3.03
N GLY A 462 60.56 -4.39 -3.98
CA GLY A 462 60.82 -4.81 -5.35
C GLY A 462 59.90 -4.11 -6.35
N ARG A 463 60.40 -3.08 -7.05
CA ARG A 463 59.69 -2.42 -8.16
C ARG A 463 59.93 -3.18 -9.46
N ASN A 464 58.97 -3.19 -10.37
CA ASN A 464 59.21 -2.79 -11.76
C ASN A 464 57.96 -2.24 -12.44
N VAL A 465 58.17 -1.39 -13.44
CA VAL A 465 57.19 -0.56 -14.17
C VAL A 465 57.41 -0.76 -15.66
N VAL A 466 56.36 -0.53 -16.46
CA VAL A 466 56.28 -0.15 -17.91
C VAL A 466 55.03 -0.87 -18.46
N LEU A 467 53.87 -0.27 -18.72
CA LEU A 467 53.48 0.92 -19.52
C LEU A 467 53.50 0.65 -21.05
N VAL A 468 52.35 0.88 -21.71
CA VAL A 468 52.12 1.40 -23.10
C VAL A 468 50.93 0.74 -23.85
N LEU A 469 49.90 1.57 -24.11
CA LEU A 469 48.96 1.68 -25.27
C LEU A 469 48.43 0.46 -26.05
N GLY A 470 47.16 0.54 -26.51
CA GLY A 470 46.79 0.04 -27.85
C GLY A 470 45.36 -0.42 -28.17
N ALA A 471 44.44 0.53 -28.38
CA ALA A 471 43.33 0.55 -29.37
C ALA A 471 42.59 -0.72 -29.91
N LEU A 472 41.26 -0.67 -29.81
CA LEU A 472 40.20 -0.96 -30.83
C LEU A 472 40.05 -2.31 -31.59
N ALA A 473 38.77 -2.74 -31.58
CA ALA A 473 37.93 -3.18 -32.71
C ALA A 473 37.87 -4.65 -33.22
N ALA A 474 36.62 -5.15 -33.14
CA ALA A 474 35.82 -5.81 -34.20
C ALA A 474 36.18 -7.19 -34.79
N GLN A 475 35.19 -8.09 -34.64
CA GLN A 475 34.67 -9.05 -35.64
C GLN A 475 35.60 -10.09 -36.30
N SER A 476 35.37 -11.35 -35.92
CA SER A 476 35.25 -12.56 -36.78
C SER A 476 36.41 -12.96 -37.72
N HIS A 477 36.71 -14.26 -37.77
CA HIS A 477 36.64 -15.08 -39.00
C HIS A 477 36.74 -16.58 -38.67
N ALA A 478 36.32 -17.43 -39.60
CA ALA A 478 36.11 -18.87 -39.40
C ALA A 478 37.33 -19.75 -39.76
N LEU A 479 37.27 -21.04 -39.40
CA LEU A 479 38.02 -22.10 -40.12
C LEU A 479 37.06 -23.20 -40.62
N SER A 480 37.35 -23.73 -41.81
CA SER A 480 36.55 -24.73 -42.54
C SER A 480 37.24 -26.09 -42.61
N LEU A 481 36.48 -27.15 -42.95
CA LEU A 481 36.83 -28.32 -43.82
C LEU A 481 35.62 -29.29 -43.85
N HIS A 482 34.68 -29.19 -44.81
CA HIS A 482 34.63 -29.85 -46.14
C HIS A 482 34.21 -31.35 -46.18
N LEU A 483 32.90 -31.60 -46.43
CA LEU A 483 32.26 -32.29 -47.60
C LEU A 483 32.91 -33.59 -48.20
N PRO A 484 32.17 -34.52 -48.88
CA PRO A 484 30.99 -34.25 -49.75
C PRO A 484 29.88 -35.34 -49.95
N ARG A 485 28.65 -34.92 -50.35
CA ARG A 485 28.02 -35.19 -51.68
C ARG A 485 26.52 -34.82 -51.74
N SER A 486 26.08 -34.41 -52.93
CA SER A 486 24.73 -34.04 -53.38
C SER A 486 24.62 -34.44 -54.89
N PRO A 487 23.62 -34.07 -55.73
CA PRO A 487 22.32 -33.37 -55.58
C PRO A 487 21.19 -34.18 -56.31
N PRO A 488 20.12 -33.64 -56.96
CA PRO A 488 19.41 -32.34 -56.92
C PRO A 488 17.93 -32.54 -56.43
N SER A 489 16.88 -31.72 -56.68
CA SER A 489 16.62 -30.55 -57.56
C SER A 489 15.50 -29.63 -57.02
N MET A 490 14.96 -28.74 -57.86
CA MET A 490 14.01 -27.64 -57.56
C MET A 490 12.60 -27.86 -58.17
N TYR A 491 11.58 -27.10 -57.73
CA TYR A 491 10.93 -26.04 -58.54
C TYR A 491 9.89 -25.20 -57.74
N LEU A 492 9.27 -24.20 -58.40
CA LEU A 492 8.82 -22.92 -57.84
C LEU A 492 7.31 -22.64 -58.07
N SER A 493 6.74 -21.72 -57.28
CA SER A 493 5.60 -20.80 -57.58
C SER A 493 4.13 -21.21 -57.28
N LYS A 494 3.29 -20.18 -57.03
CA LYS A 494 1.82 -20.18 -56.76
C LYS A 494 1.07 -19.72 -58.04
N PRO A 495 -0.24 -19.97 -58.27
CA PRO A 495 -1.31 -19.11 -57.69
C PRO A 495 -2.74 -19.68 -57.47
N ILE A 496 -3.48 -18.99 -56.59
CA ILE A 496 -4.95 -18.76 -56.44
C ILE A 496 -5.98 -19.58 -57.28
N SER A 497 -6.85 -20.33 -56.59
CA SER A 497 -8.32 -20.52 -56.81
C SER A 497 -8.83 -21.63 -55.85
N ALA A 498 -10.07 -21.73 -55.35
CA ALA A 498 -11.28 -20.87 -55.42
C ALA A 498 -12.11 -20.97 -54.10
N ILE A 499 -13.08 -20.07 -53.93
CA ILE A 499 -14.02 -20.00 -52.79
C ILE A 499 -15.30 -20.83 -53.08
N LYS A 500 -15.96 -21.34 -52.01
CA LYS A 500 -17.36 -21.83 -51.87
C LYS A 500 -17.56 -23.34 -51.62
N ARG A 501 -17.61 -23.74 -50.34
CA ARG A 501 -18.74 -24.49 -49.72
C ARG A 501 -18.47 -24.88 -48.26
N ALA A 502 -19.16 -24.23 -47.32
CA ALA A 502 -19.58 -24.77 -46.00
C ALA A 502 -20.32 -23.68 -45.18
N LEU A 503 -21.54 -23.34 -45.62
CA LEU A 503 -22.52 -22.61 -44.79
C LEU A 503 -23.88 -23.29 -44.99
N SER A 504 -24.74 -23.20 -43.97
CA SER A 504 -26.01 -23.95 -43.76
C SER A 504 -25.85 -25.43 -43.35
N VAL A 505 -26.62 -25.99 -42.41
CA VAL A 505 -27.59 -25.43 -41.43
C VAL A 505 -27.67 -26.41 -40.23
N GLY A 506 -27.93 -25.93 -39.01
CA GLY A 506 -28.03 -26.81 -37.81
C GLY A 506 -28.50 -26.10 -36.54
N ARG A 507 -29.71 -25.54 -36.56
CA ARG A 507 -30.26 -24.71 -35.46
C ARG A 507 -30.94 -25.58 -34.38
N ARG A 508 -30.51 -25.48 -33.12
CA ARG A 508 -31.33 -25.85 -31.95
C ARG A 508 -31.39 -24.67 -30.96
N GLN A 509 -32.59 -24.43 -30.42
CA GLN A 509 -32.84 -23.36 -29.46
C GLN A 509 -32.36 -23.77 -28.06
N SER A 510 -31.71 -22.83 -27.37
CA SER A 510 -31.73 -22.73 -25.91
C SER A 510 -31.92 -21.26 -25.58
N SER A 511 -32.77 -20.96 -24.60
CA SER A 511 -33.21 -19.60 -24.27
C SER A 511 -32.17 -18.88 -23.40
N SER A 512 -31.52 -17.86 -23.95
CA SER A 512 -30.75 -16.90 -23.15
C SER A 512 -31.69 -16.10 -22.24
N PRO A 513 -31.39 -15.97 -20.93
CA PRO A 513 -31.99 -14.93 -20.10
C PRO A 513 -31.61 -13.55 -20.61
N THR A 514 -32.49 -12.56 -20.41
CA THR A 514 -32.20 -11.15 -20.67
C THR A 514 -31.04 -10.64 -19.82
N PRO A 515 -30.16 -9.75 -20.32
CA PRO A 515 -29.11 -9.16 -19.49
C PRO A 515 -29.74 -8.25 -18.44
N ASN A 516 -29.64 -8.62 -17.17
CA ASN A 516 -29.95 -7.69 -16.08
C ASN A 516 -28.87 -6.61 -16.03
N THR A 517 -29.27 -5.36 -16.16
CA THR A 517 -28.42 -4.18 -16.04
C THR A 517 -28.01 -3.97 -14.58
N ASN A 518 -26.95 -4.65 -14.14
CA ASN A 518 -26.33 -4.45 -12.81
C ASN A 518 -24.86 -4.96 -12.75
N ASP A 519 -24.15 -5.01 -13.89
CA ASP A 519 -22.81 -5.61 -13.95
C ASP A 519 -21.69 -4.61 -13.59
N THR A 520 -21.62 -4.25 -12.30
CA THR A 520 -20.33 -3.89 -11.69
C THR A 520 -19.52 -5.16 -11.52
N ALA A 521 -18.85 -5.57 -12.60
CA ALA A 521 -17.94 -6.70 -12.60
C ALA A 521 -16.88 -6.51 -11.49
N ASN A 522 -16.62 -7.57 -10.72
CA ASN A 522 -15.57 -7.59 -9.69
C ASN A 522 -14.24 -7.21 -10.35
N LEU A 523 -13.72 -6.02 -10.07
CA LEU A 523 -12.45 -5.55 -10.61
C LEU A 523 -11.35 -5.99 -9.66
N TRP A 524 -10.41 -6.80 -10.13
CA TRP A 524 -9.23 -7.16 -9.37
C TRP A 524 -8.18 -6.07 -9.55
N VAL A 525 -7.86 -5.37 -8.46
CA VAL A 525 -6.84 -4.31 -8.44
C VAL A 525 -5.60 -4.83 -7.74
N VAL A 526 -4.42 -4.39 -8.20
CA VAL A 526 -3.14 -4.77 -7.60
C VAL A 526 -3.13 -4.41 -6.11
N ASP A 527 -2.68 -5.35 -5.29
CA ASP A 527 -2.46 -5.17 -3.85
C ASP A 527 -1.00 -5.40 -3.46
N SER A 528 -0.28 -6.31 -4.13
CA SER A 528 1.17 -6.51 -3.97
C SER A 528 1.76 -7.11 -5.24
N LEU A 529 2.96 -6.70 -5.62
CA LEU A 529 3.73 -7.30 -6.71
C LEU A 529 5.17 -7.52 -6.22
N TYR A 530 5.53 -8.79 -6.05
CA TYR A 530 6.86 -9.22 -5.67
C TYR A 530 7.59 -9.71 -6.92
N GLU A 531 8.49 -8.88 -7.46
CA GLU A 531 9.29 -9.17 -8.64
C GLU A 531 10.68 -8.53 -8.55
N GLY A 532 11.63 -9.03 -9.36
CA GLY A 532 12.93 -8.39 -9.54
C GLY A 532 13.81 -8.32 -8.28
N GLN A 533 14.79 -7.41 -8.30
CA GLN A 533 15.89 -7.36 -7.32
C GLN A 533 15.41 -7.12 -5.87
N SER A 534 14.33 -6.37 -5.69
CA SER A 534 13.74 -6.07 -4.39
C SER A 534 12.83 -7.17 -3.85
N PHE A 535 12.69 -8.32 -4.54
CA PHE A 535 11.80 -9.40 -4.12
C PHE A 535 11.98 -9.75 -2.64
N TYR A 536 13.22 -9.99 -2.18
CA TYR A 536 13.50 -10.42 -0.81
C TYR A 536 13.46 -9.32 0.25
N ASP A 537 13.20 -8.06 -0.09
CA ASP A 537 13.12 -6.99 0.90
C ASP A 537 11.81 -7.06 1.70
N GLU A 538 10.76 -7.60 1.09
CA GLU A 538 9.43 -7.80 1.67
C GLU A 538 9.22 -9.20 2.28
N TRP A 539 10.33 -9.95 2.48
CA TRP A 539 10.31 -11.33 2.97
C TRP A 539 11.23 -11.50 4.18
N ASP A 540 10.74 -12.24 5.17
CA ASP A 540 11.48 -12.70 6.33
C ASP A 540 12.11 -14.06 6.06
N PHE A 541 13.26 -14.32 6.69
CA PHE A 541 13.98 -15.58 6.62
C PHE A 541 13.89 -16.26 7.99
N PHE A 542 13.19 -17.39 8.05
CA PHE A 542 13.06 -18.17 9.28
C PHE A 542 14.36 -18.90 9.63
N ASN A 543 14.58 -19.15 10.92
CA ASN A 543 15.76 -19.87 11.44
C ASN A 543 15.44 -20.78 12.64
N TYR A 544 14.17 -21.16 12.81
CA TYR A 544 13.73 -22.16 13.79
C TYR A 544 13.72 -23.57 13.15
N ALA A 545 13.59 -24.61 13.98
CA ALA A 545 13.53 -26.00 13.49
C ALA A 545 12.25 -26.24 12.67
N ASP A 546 12.36 -27.06 11.61
CA ASP A 546 11.23 -27.32 10.71
C ASP A 546 9.99 -27.89 11.44
N PRO A 547 8.82 -27.22 11.38
CA PRO A 547 7.58 -27.70 11.97
C PRO A 547 7.16 -29.09 11.48
N THR A 548 7.57 -29.47 10.27
CA THR A 548 7.24 -30.76 9.63
C THR A 548 8.31 -31.85 9.85
N ASN A 549 9.21 -31.64 10.82
CA ASN A 549 10.25 -32.58 11.24
C ASN A 549 11.23 -33.00 10.12
N GLY A 550 11.41 -32.16 9.10
CA GLY A 550 12.33 -32.40 8.00
C GLY A 550 13.81 -32.29 8.36
N MET A 551 14.63 -32.89 7.52
CA MET A 551 16.10 -32.94 7.64
C MET A 551 16.74 -31.68 7.04
N VAL A 552 16.28 -30.52 7.53
CA VAL A 552 16.58 -29.19 7.00
C VAL A 552 16.93 -28.24 8.15
N ASP A 553 17.98 -27.44 7.96
CA ASP A 553 18.29 -26.28 8.80
C ASP A 553 17.68 -25.04 8.14
N TYR A 554 16.89 -24.25 8.86
CA TYR A 554 16.47 -22.95 8.34
C TYR A 554 17.50 -21.87 8.71
N VAL A 555 17.83 -20.98 7.75
CA VAL A 555 18.93 -20.02 7.88
C VAL A 555 18.50 -18.58 7.59
N ASP A 556 19.14 -17.66 8.31
CA ASP A 556 18.94 -16.23 8.13
C ASP A 556 19.30 -15.72 6.71
N ARG A 557 18.81 -14.50 6.43
CA ARG A 557 18.99 -13.82 5.15
C ARG A 557 20.47 -13.64 4.78
N GLU A 558 21.33 -13.27 5.74
CA GLU A 558 22.75 -13.03 5.45
C GLU A 558 23.43 -14.32 4.99
N THR A 559 23.20 -15.42 5.71
CA THR A 559 23.70 -16.76 5.39
C THR A 559 23.17 -17.24 4.05
N ALA A 560 21.86 -17.10 3.81
CA ALA A 560 21.24 -17.54 2.55
C ALA A 560 21.79 -16.82 1.32
N PHE A 561 22.02 -15.50 1.39
CA PHE A 561 22.63 -14.74 0.28
C PHE A 561 24.12 -15.07 0.12
N LYS A 562 24.87 -15.13 1.22
CA LYS A 562 26.31 -15.42 1.25
C LYS A 562 26.66 -16.81 0.71
N GLU A 563 25.83 -17.81 1.01
CA GLU A 563 25.98 -19.19 0.52
C GLU A 563 25.28 -19.41 -0.84
N GLY A 564 24.68 -18.37 -1.42
CA GLY A 564 24.04 -18.43 -2.74
C GLY A 564 22.77 -19.29 -2.79
N LEU A 565 22.10 -19.46 -1.64
CA LEU A 565 20.85 -20.21 -1.48
C LEU A 565 19.62 -19.37 -1.84
N ALA A 566 19.71 -18.05 -1.67
CA ALA A 566 18.71 -17.08 -2.11
C ALA A 566 19.39 -15.93 -2.87
N TYR A 567 18.94 -15.64 -4.09
CA TYR A 567 19.37 -14.50 -4.88
C TYR A 567 18.37 -14.17 -5.99
N VAL A 568 18.57 -13.04 -6.67
CA VAL A 568 17.85 -12.68 -7.90
C VAL A 568 18.87 -12.63 -9.04
N THR A 569 18.54 -13.21 -10.20
CA THR A 569 19.42 -13.18 -11.37
C THR A 569 19.43 -11.79 -12.04
N PRO A 570 20.41 -11.49 -12.92
CA PRO A 570 20.39 -10.25 -13.70
C PRO A 570 19.18 -10.07 -14.63
N ASP A 571 18.52 -11.17 -15.03
CA ASP A 571 17.25 -11.18 -15.77
C ASP A 571 16.01 -11.27 -14.85
N ASN A 572 16.15 -10.85 -13.58
CA ASN A 572 15.08 -10.71 -12.59
C ASN A 572 14.37 -12.01 -12.18
N LYS A 573 15.01 -13.17 -12.34
CA LYS A 573 14.50 -14.45 -11.83
C LYS A 573 14.81 -14.58 -10.35
N ILE A 574 13.79 -14.85 -9.56
CA ILE A 574 13.89 -15.07 -8.13
C ILE A 574 14.30 -16.52 -7.91
N VAL A 575 15.46 -16.75 -7.31
CA VAL A 575 16.06 -18.08 -7.13
C VAL A 575 16.23 -18.41 -5.65
N MET A 576 15.54 -19.46 -5.20
CA MET A 576 15.61 -20.02 -3.85
C MET A 576 15.91 -21.52 -3.95
N LYS A 577 17.00 -21.99 -3.37
CA LYS A 577 17.44 -23.39 -3.51
C LYS A 577 17.93 -24.02 -2.21
N VAL A 578 17.99 -25.34 -2.21
CA VAL A 578 18.70 -26.15 -1.20
C VAL A 578 20.21 -26.13 -1.50
N ASP A 579 21.06 -26.22 -0.48
CA ASP A 579 22.49 -26.47 -0.68
C ASP A 579 22.72 -27.76 -1.49
N ASN A 580 23.33 -27.61 -2.66
CA ASN A 580 23.66 -28.70 -3.59
C ASN A 580 25.19 -28.93 -3.71
N THR A 581 25.96 -28.51 -2.70
CA THR A 581 27.44 -28.54 -2.69
C THR A 581 28.03 -29.31 -1.51
N THR A 582 27.46 -29.20 -0.30
CA THR A 582 28.01 -29.88 0.89
C THR A 582 27.64 -31.37 0.93
N VAL A 583 28.64 -32.22 1.19
CA VAL A 583 28.43 -33.61 1.60
C VAL A 583 28.26 -33.64 3.11
N LEU A 584 27.09 -34.06 3.58
CA LEU A 584 26.74 -34.08 5.00
C LEU A 584 27.10 -35.42 5.64
N LYS A 585 27.34 -35.40 6.96
CA LYS A 585 27.39 -36.61 7.79
C LYS A 585 25.99 -36.99 8.27
N ALA A 586 25.85 -38.23 8.75
CA ALA A 586 24.61 -38.69 9.37
C ALA A 586 24.24 -37.81 10.58
N GLY A 587 23.08 -37.16 10.52
CA GLY A 587 22.57 -36.23 11.54
C GLY A 587 22.87 -34.74 11.30
N GLU A 588 23.54 -34.38 10.20
CA GLU A 588 23.66 -32.99 9.72
C GLU A 588 22.53 -32.70 8.70
N TYR A 589 22.06 -31.44 8.59
CA TYR A 589 20.91 -31.02 7.76
C TYR A 589 21.31 -30.00 6.67
N ARG A 590 20.41 -29.73 5.68
CA ARG A 590 20.65 -28.76 4.58
C ARG A 590 19.95 -27.41 4.84
N LYS A 591 20.59 -26.30 4.47
CA LYS A 591 20.19 -24.92 4.80
C LYS A 591 19.18 -24.27 3.83
N ARG A 592 18.19 -23.44 4.29
CA ARG A 592 17.26 -22.59 3.44
C ARG A 592 16.15 -21.72 4.16
N GLN A 593 15.22 -21.11 3.37
CA GLN A 593 13.79 -20.67 3.64
C GLN A 593 13.46 -19.14 3.62
N VAL A 594 12.25 -18.76 3.14
CA VAL A 594 11.62 -17.41 3.24
C VAL A 594 10.07 -17.41 3.38
N SER A 595 9.49 -16.34 3.94
CA SER A 595 8.04 -16.00 3.96
C SER A 595 7.78 -14.49 3.78
N THR A 596 6.60 -14.04 3.35
CA THR A 596 6.28 -12.59 3.28
C THR A 596 6.14 -11.93 4.65
N LYS A 597 6.53 -10.66 4.73
CA LYS A 597 6.20 -9.76 5.86
C LYS A 597 4.73 -9.39 5.88
N LYS A 598 4.15 -9.11 4.70
CA LYS A 598 2.74 -8.72 4.54
C LYS A 598 1.80 -9.91 4.81
N ARG A 599 0.67 -9.62 5.44
CA ARG A 599 -0.43 -10.55 5.73
C ARG A 599 -1.68 -10.24 4.92
N TYR A 600 -2.50 -11.27 4.68
CA TYR A 600 -3.64 -11.23 3.78
C TYR A 600 -4.90 -11.86 4.39
N ASN A 601 -6.06 -11.27 4.12
CA ASN A 601 -7.38 -11.73 4.57
C ASN A 601 -8.31 -11.95 3.36
N GLY A 602 -7.81 -12.70 2.38
CA GLY A 602 -8.41 -12.84 1.05
C GLY A 602 -7.70 -12.03 -0.04
N GLY A 603 -7.93 -12.42 -1.28
CA GLY A 603 -7.27 -11.89 -2.46
C GLY A 603 -7.28 -12.88 -3.63
N LEU A 604 -6.63 -12.48 -4.72
CA LEU A 604 -6.28 -13.32 -5.86
C LEU A 604 -4.76 -13.33 -5.96
N PHE A 605 -4.16 -14.45 -5.57
CA PHE A 605 -2.72 -14.70 -5.53
C PHE A 605 -2.34 -15.39 -6.84
N ILE A 606 -1.39 -14.83 -7.59
CA ILE A 606 -0.92 -15.39 -8.86
C ILE A 606 0.60 -15.51 -8.79
N ILE A 607 1.12 -16.72 -8.91
CA ILE A 607 2.56 -16.98 -9.03
C ILE A 607 2.88 -17.46 -10.44
N ASP A 608 3.93 -16.87 -11.02
CA ASP A 608 4.50 -17.35 -12.28
C ASP A 608 5.84 -18.05 -12.03
N ILE A 609 5.84 -19.38 -12.15
CA ILE A 609 7.00 -20.24 -11.87
C ILE A 609 7.58 -20.72 -13.20
N GLU A 610 8.82 -20.35 -13.50
CA GLU A 610 9.57 -20.87 -14.65
C GLU A 610 10.15 -22.26 -14.35
N ARG A 611 10.69 -22.46 -13.14
CA ARG A 611 11.11 -23.76 -12.62
C ARG A 611 10.74 -23.93 -11.15
N ALA A 612 10.27 -25.12 -10.80
CA ALA A 612 10.04 -25.54 -9.44
C ALA A 612 11.09 -26.56 -8.99
N PRO A 613 11.37 -26.66 -7.68
CA PRO A 613 12.22 -27.71 -7.13
C PRO A 613 11.65 -29.10 -7.39
N HIS A 614 12.53 -30.07 -7.64
CA HIS A 614 12.23 -31.49 -7.43
C HIS A 614 13.54 -32.24 -7.22
N ALA A 615 13.47 -33.28 -6.40
CA ALA A 615 14.55 -34.21 -6.13
C ALA A 615 13.99 -35.36 -5.28
N CYS A 616 14.56 -36.56 -5.38
CA CYS A 616 14.38 -37.58 -4.36
C CYS A 616 14.62 -37.00 -2.94
N SER A 617 13.76 -37.36 -1.98
CA SER A 617 13.64 -36.79 -0.62
C SER A 617 13.19 -35.33 -0.47
N ALA A 618 13.14 -34.51 -1.53
CA ALA A 618 12.64 -33.13 -1.39
C ALA A 618 11.11 -33.06 -1.26
N TRP A 619 10.63 -32.03 -0.55
CA TRP A 619 9.23 -31.65 -0.38
C TRP A 619 9.12 -30.12 -0.52
N PRO A 620 9.06 -29.58 -1.76
CA PRO A 620 8.81 -28.17 -2.01
C PRO A 620 7.33 -27.79 -1.88
N ALA A 621 7.10 -26.63 -1.27
CA ALA A 621 5.80 -26.00 -1.21
C ALA A 621 5.87 -24.50 -1.51
N PHE A 622 4.83 -24.00 -2.20
CA PHE A 622 4.45 -22.59 -2.22
C PHE A 622 2.99 -22.52 -1.75
N TRP A 623 2.81 -21.87 -0.61
CA TRP A 623 1.61 -22.01 0.21
C TRP A 623 1.34 -20.73 1.00
N THR A 624 0.22 -20.69 1.70
CA THR A 624 -0.14 -19.57 2.59
C THR A 624 -0.71 -20.07 3.90
N VAL A 625 -0.39 -19.41 5.01
CA VAL A 625 -0.75 -19.89 6.35
C VAL A 625 -1.12 -18.76 7.32
N GLY A 626 -2.25 -18.93 8.00
CA GLY A 626 -2.72 -18.07 9.08
C GLY A 626 -2.10 -18.42 10.45
N PRO A 627 -2.32 -17.58 11.49
CA PRO A 627 -1.77 -17.82 12.81
C PRO A 627 -2.51 -18.93 13.56
N ASN A 628 -1.86 -19.51 14.59
CA ASN A 628 -2.42 -20.57 15.43
C ASN A 628 -2.87 -21.81 14.64
N TRP A 629 -1.97 -22.34 13.80
CA TRP A 629 -2.20 -23.53 12.99
C TRP A 629 -2.76 -24.72 13.81
N PRO A 630 -3.74 -25.49 13.27
CA PRO A 630 -4.36 -25.36 11.95
C PRO A 630 -5.56 -24.40 11.93
N HIS A 631 -5.85 -23.69 13.04
CA HIS A 631 -7.09 -22.91 13.17
C HIS A 631 -7.16 -21.72 12.21
N GLY A 632 -6.05 -20.98 12.05
CA GLY A 632 -5.96 -19.84 11.12
C GLY A 632 -5.97 -20.22 9.64
N GLY A 633 -5.94 -21.52 9.32
CA GLY A 633 -6.01 -22.05 7.97
C GLY A 633 -4.68 -22.13 7.25
N GLU A 634 -4.62 -23.05 6.31
CA GLU A 634 -3.48 -23.32 5.42
C GLU A 634 -4.01 -23.60 4.01
N ILE A 635 -3.35 -23.05 3.00
CA ILE A 635 -3.69 -23.24 1.58
C ILE A 635 -2.42 -23.56 0.80
N ASP A 636 -2.30 -24.80 0.36
CA ASP A 636 -1.16 -25.29 -0.41
C ASP A 636 -1.45 -25.14 -1.89
N ILE A 637 -0.78 -24.18 -2.53
CA ILE A 637 -1.05 -23.78 -3.90
C ILE A 637 -0.24 -24.65 -4.86
N PHE A 638 1.04 -24.85 -4.51
CA PHE A 638 1.95 -25.77 -5.18
C PHE A 638 2.61 -26.64 -4.13
N GLU A 639 2.46 -27.95 -4.22
CA GLU A 639 3.04 -28.90 -3.27
C GLU A 639 3.28 -30.27 -3.93
N GLY A 640 4.28 -30.98 -3.44
CA GLY A 640 4.56 -32.36 -3.83
C GLY A 640 5.85 -32.88 -3.22
N VAL A 641 6.05 -34.20 -3.30
CA VAL A 641 7.24 -34.87 -2.76
C VAL A 641 8.01 -35.62 -3.84
N HIS A 642 9.32 -35.74 -3.63
CA HIS A 642 10.22 -36.59 -4.40
C HIS A 642 10.26 -36.22 -5.90
N GLU A 643 10.29 -37.24 -6.77
CA GLU A 643 10.17 -37.14 -8.22
C GLU A 643 8.72 -37.33 -8.69
N SER A 644 7.73 -36.93 -7.86
CA SER A 644 6.35 -36.84 -8.34
C SER A 644 6.24 -35.87 -9.52
N THR A 645 5.19 -36.01 -10.33
CA THR A 645 5.00 -35.19 -11.55
C THR A 645 3.67 -34.43 -11.56
N LYS A 646 2.93 -34.51 -10.46
CA LYS A 646 1.57 -33.96 -10.33
C LYS A 646 1.49 -33.14 -9.07
N ASN A 647 1.05 -31.89 -9.22
CA ASN A 647 0.88 -30.98 -8.11
C ASN A 647 -0.22 -31.47 -7.17
N GLN A 648 0.05 -31.41 -5.88
CA GLN A 648 -0.94 -31.53 -4.82
C GLN A 648 -1.40 -30.12 -4.44
N ALA A 649 -2.71 -29.96 -4.25
CA ALA A 649 -3.29 -28.74 -3.72
C ALA A 649 -4.21 -29.12 -2.57
N THR A 650 -3.83 -28.68 -1.37
CA THR A 650 -4.39 -29.10 -0.09
C THR A 650 -4.82 -27.91 0.76
N PHE A 651 -5.63 -28.20 1.77
CA PHE A 651 -6.05 -27.26 2.79
C PHE A 651 -6.07 -27.95 4.14
N HIS A 652 -5.52 -27.27 5.14
CA HIS A 652 -5.53 -27.70 6.53
C HIS A 652 -6.25 -26.64 7.37
N THR A 653 -7.17 -27.11 8.20
CA THR A 653 -8.11 -26.28 8.95
C THR A 653 -8.49 -26.94 10.28
N ALA A 654 -9.22 -26.23 11.13
CA ALA A 654 -9.96 -26.83 12.24
C ALA A 654 -11.15 -27.69 11.77
N SER A 655 -11.72 -28.50 12.66
CA SER A 655 -12.85 -29.39 12.37
C SER A 655 -14.05 -28.70 11.69
N GLY A 656 -14.63 -29.39 10.70
CA GLY A 656 -15.90 -29.02 10.06
C GLY A 656 -15.80 -28.33 8.69
N CYS A 657 -14.60 -28.11 8.16
CA CYS A 657 -14.38 -27.69 6.77
C CYS A 657 -14.24 -28.93 5.86
N LYS A 658 -14.96 -28.98 4.74
CA LYS A 658 -14.89 -30.08 3.76
C LYS A 658 -14.94 -29.59 2.31
N ILE A 659 -14.24 -30.29 1.41
CA ILE A 659 -14.47 -30.19 -0.04
C ILE A 659 -15.78 -30.89 -0.38
N THR A 660 -16.66 -30.22 -1.11
CA THR A 660 -17.92 -30.78 -1.61
C THR A 660 -18.06 -30.55 -3.11
N ASN A 661 -19.02 -31.24 -3.73
CA ASN A 661 -19.37 -31.08 -5.15
C ASN A 661 -18.18 -31.27 -6.13
N PRO A 662 -17.51 -32.45 -6.15
CA PRO A 662 -16.32 -32.70 -6.96
C PRO A 662 -16.50 -32.53 -8.48
N GLN A 663 -17.75 -32.45 -8.96
CA GLN A 663 -18.06 -32.16 -10.35
C GLN A 663 -17.76 -30.71 -10.76
N ASN A 664 -17.50 -29.80 -9.82
CA ASN A 664 -17.29 -28.38 -10.08
C ASN A 664 -15.83 -27.99 -10.37
N PHE A 665 -14.86 -28.87 -10.09
CA PHE A 665 -13.43 -28.69 -10.34
C PHE A 665 -12.87 -29.81 -11.23
N THR A 666 -11.59 -29.73 -11.63
CA THR A 666 -10.96 -30.70 -12.55
C THR A 666 -9.95 -31.65 -11.90
N GLY A 667 -9.41 -31.32 -10.74
CA GLY A 667 -8.43 -32.15 -10.03
C GLY A 667 -9.04 -33.42 -9.43
N ASN A 668 -8.19 -34.42 -9.16
CA ASN A 668 -8.60 -35.72 -8.65
C ASN A 668 -8.60 -35.68 -7.11
N LEU A 669 -9.80 -35.59 -6.52
CA LEU A 669 -9.99 -35.56 -5.06
C LEU A 669 -9.35 -36.77 -4.38
N VAL A 670 -8.48 -36.51 -3.39
CA VAL A 670 -7.79 -37.54 -2.58
C VAL A 670 -8.44 -37.65 -1.20
N SER A 671 -8.67 -36.51 -0.55
CA SER A 671 -9.33 -36.39 0.76
C SER A 671 -10.34 -35.24 0.72
N ASP A 672 -11.51 -35.44 1.32
CA ASP A 672 -12.59 -34.44 1.40
C ASP A 672 -12.64 -33.68 2.73
N ASP A 673 -11.92 -34.14 3.76
CA ASP A 673 -11.95 -33.59 5.11
C ASP A 673 -10.75 -32.69 5.38
N CYS A 674 -10.99 -31.39 5.52
CA CYS A 674 -9.93 -30.40 5.62
C CYS A 674 -9.38 -30.29 7.04
N SER A 675 -9.91 -31.05 7.99
CA SER A 675 -9.52 -30.96 9.38
C SER A 675 -8.18 -31.65 9.65
N HIS A 676 -7.27 -30.91 10.30
CA HIS A 676 -6.02 -31.47 10.82
C HIS A 676 -6.13 -31.82 12.32
N ASP A 677 -7.23 -31.45 12.99
CA ASP A 677 -7.54 -31.90 14.34
C ASP A 677 -7.38 -33.43 14.44
N TYR A 678 -6.56 -33.90 15.38
CA TYR A 678 -6.19 -35.31 15.59
C TYR A 678 -5.32 -35.97 14.50
N GLY A 679 -4.58 -35.19 13.71
CA GLY A 679 -3.57 -35.70 12.75
C GLY A 679 -4.16 -36.11 11.40
N GLY A 680 -5.25 -35.47 10.98
CA GLY A 680 -5.86 -35.68 9.66
C GLY A 680 -4.99 -35.14 8.53
N MET A 681 -4.94 -35.82 7.39
CA MET A 681 -4.10 -35.45 6.24
C MET A 681 -4.53 -34.17 5.48
N GLY A 682 -5.48 -33.40 6.01
CA GLY A 682 -6.15 -32.32 5.29
C GLY A 682 -7.02 -32.81 4.13
N CYS A 683 -7.64 -31.87 3.42
CA CYS A 683 -8.41 -32.14 2.21
C CYS A 683 -7.63 -31.64 1.01
N GLY A 684 -7.81 -32.27 -0.14
CA GLY A 684 -7.10 -31.83 -1.32
C GLY A 684 -7.16 -32.82 -2.46
N LEU A 685 -6.44 -32.46 -3.51
CA LEU A 685 -6.47 -33.19 -4.76
C LEU A 685 -5.13 -33.21 -5.47
N ILE A 686 -5.00 -34.20 -6.36
CA ILE A 686 -3.87 -34.33 -7.26
C ILE A 686 -4.30 -33.82 -8.64
N ASN A 687 -3.52 -32.90 -9.18
CA ASN A 687 -3.71 -32.34 -10.51
C ASN A 687 -3.74 -33.46 -11.59
N ASP A 688 -4.63 -33.34 -12.56
CA ASP A 688 -4.77 -34.34 -13.63
C ASP A 688 -3.57 -34.32 -14.60
N SER A 689 -2.93 -33.16 -14.77
CA SER A 689 -1.77 -32.97 -15.63
C SER A 689 -0.45 -33.46 -15.01
N VAL A 690 0.26 -34.32 -15.75
CA VAL A 690 1.62 -34.81 -15.41
C VAL A 690 2.73 -33.78 -15.62
N ALA A 691 2.41 -32.57 -16.07
CA ALA A 691 3.34 -31.44 -16.18
C ALA A 691 2.85 -30.26 -15.34
N SER A 692 2.29 -30.55 -14.16
CA SER A 692 1.92 -29.58 -13.13
C SER A 692 2.95 -29.51 -11.99
N PHE A 693 3.81 -30.52 -11.82
CA PHE A 693 4.90 -30.53 -10.84
C PHE A 693 6.13 -31.26 -11.41
N GLY A 694 7.29 -31.12 -10.77
CA GLY A 694 8.46 -31.96 -11.01
C GLY A 694 9.20 -31.72 -12.33
N ALA A 695 9.98 -32.71 -12.74
CA ALA A 695 10.78 -32.65 -13.97
C ALA A 695 9.94 -32.28 -15.23
N PRO A 696 8.72 -32.81 -15.45
CA PRO A 696 7.95 -32.47 -16.65
C PRO A 696 7.40 -31.04 -16.63
N PHE A 697 7.09 -30.48 -15.44
CA PHE A 697 6.74 -29.06 -15.29
C PHE A 697 7.92 -28.17 -15.71
N ASN A 698 9.12 -28.46 -15.20
CA ASN A 698 10.34 -27.74 -15.58
C ASN A 698 10.64 -27.86 -17.08
N ALA A 699 10.41 -29.04 -17.68
CA ALA A 699 10.68 -29.29 -19.09
C ALA A 699 9.79 -28.48 -20.06
N VAL A 700 8.63 -27.99 -19.62
CA VAL A 700 7.74 -27.12 -20.42
C VAL A 700 7.89 -25.62 -20.10
N GLY A 701 8.90 -25.24 -19.31
CA GLY A 701 9.09 -23.87 -18.83
C GLY A 701 8.09 -23.47 -17.73
N GLY A 702 7.59 -24.45 -16.98
CA GLY A 702 6.69 -24.26 -15.85
C GLY A 702 5.30 -23.77 -16.24
N GLY A 703 4.77 -22.82 -15.48
CA GLY A 703 3.42 -22.32 -15.63
C GLY A 703 2.99 -21.37 -14.52
N VAL A 704 1.71 -21.02 -14.53
CA VAL A 704 1.09 -20.10 -13.56
C VAL A 704 0.14 -20.87 -12.66
N PHE A 705 0.23 -20.63 -11.36
CA PHE A 705 -0.78 -21.01 -10.38
C PHE A 705 -1.50 -19.76 -9.91
N ALA A 706 -2.83 -19.82 -9.84
CA ALA A 706 -3.65 -18.72 -9.39
C ALA A 706 -4.65 -19.22 -8.34
N THR A 707 -4.67 -18.58 -7.17
CA THR A 707 -5.58 -18.90 -6.06
C THR A 707 -6.42 -17.68 -5.72
N ARG A 708 -7.74 -17.81 -5.83
CA ARG A 708 -8.70 -16.81 -5.32
C ARG A 708 -9.21 -17.28 -3.97
N TRP A 709 -9.15 -16.44 -2.96
CA TRP A 709 -9.79 -16.63 -1.66
C TRP A 709 -10.59 -15.37 -1.33
N ASP A 710 -11.90 -15.48 -1.14
CA ASP A 710 -12.76 -14.44 -0.58
C ASP A 710 -14.03 -15.05 0.04
N ASP A 711 -14.96 -14.21 0.47
CA ASP A 711 -16.27 -14.59 1.04
C ASP A 711 -17.02 -15.69 0.28
N ASP A 712 -16.85 -15.76 -1.05
CA ASP A 712 -17.59 -16.68 -1.90
C ASP A 712 -16.93 -18.09 -1.95
N GLY A 713 -15.74 -18.30 -1.38
CA GLY A 713 -15.00 -19.58 -1.40
C GLY A 713 -13.48 -19.47 -1.60
N VAL A 714 -12.83 -20.62 -1.80
CA VAL A 714 -11.42 -20.70 -2.24
C VAL A 714 -11.32 -21.50 -3.54
N TRP A 715 -10.70 -20.95 -4.57
CA TRP A 715 -10.47 -21.58 -5.88
C TRP A 715 -8.98 -21.60 -6.18
N GLY A 716 -8.47 -22.72 -6.70
CA GLY A 716 -7.13 -22.80 -7.29
C GLY A 716 -7.19 -23.21 -8.76
N TRP A 717 -6.46 -22.52 -9.63
CA TRP A 717 -6.24 -22.86 -11.04
C TRP A 717 -4.76 -23.12 -11.29
N PHE A 718 -4.49 -24.03 -12.23
CA PHE A 718 -3.17 -24.23 -12.83
C PHE A 718 -3.27 -23.99 -14.35
N PHE A 719 -2.36 -23.18 -14.89
CA PHE A 719 -2.22 -22.93 -16.32
C PHE A 719 -0.82 -23.32 -16.78
N HIS A 720 -0.73 -24.21 -17.76
CA HIS A 720 0.51 -24.48 -18.48
C HIS A 720 1.06 -23.20 -19.13
N ARG A 721 2.40 -23.08 -19.25
CA ARG A 721 3.09 -21.95 -19.88
C ARG A 721 2.47 -21.48 -21.20
N SER A 722 2.01 -22.40 -22.05
CA SER A 722 1.41 -22.12 -23.36
C SER A 722 -0.07 -21.73 -23.33
N THR A 723 -0.75 -21.88 -22.20
CA THR A 723 -2.20 -21.64 -22.03
C THR A 723 -2.51 -20.61 -20.95
N ILE A 724 -1.53 -19.83 -20.48
CA ILE A 724 -1.74 -18.76 -19.51
C ILE A 724 -2.77 -17.75 -20.07
N PRO A 725 -3.87 -17.47 -19.34
CA PRO A 725 -4.86 -16.47 -19.76
C PRO A 725 -4.23 -15.10 -20.01
N ARG A 726 -4.62 -14.44 -21.11
CA ARG A 726 -4.03 -13.15 -21.53
C ARG A 726 -4.28 -12.02 -20.55
N ASP A 727 -5.35 -12.10 -19.76
CA ASP A 727 -5.68 -11.14 -18.71
C ASP A 727 -4.75 -11.26 -17.50
N ILE A 728 -4.19 -12.45 -17.23
CA ILE A 728 -3.05 -12.60 -16.30
C ILE A 728 -1.81 -11.90 -16.88
N THR A 729 -1.42 -12.22 -18.11
CA THR A 729 -0.20 -11.62 -18.72
C THR A 729 -0.33 -10.10 -18.98
N ASN A 730 -1.55 -9.59 -19.09
CA ASN A 730 -1.86 -8.16 -19.23
C ASN A 730 -2.18 -7.48 -17.89
N ASN A 731 -1.89 -8.14 -16.76
CA ASN A 731 -2.03 -7.60 -15.41
C ASN A 731 -3.44 -7.08 -15.05
N THR A 732 -4.48 -7.70 -15.61
CA THR A 732 -5.90 -7.33 -15.47
C THR A 732 -6.77 -8.58 -15.25
N PRO A 733 -6.42 -9.46 -14.29
CA PRO A 733 -6.98 -10.80 -14.19
C PRO A 733 -8.49 -10.79 -13.91
N ASN A 734 -9.21 -11.70 -14.57
CA ASN A 734 -10.64 -11.90 -14.38
C ASN A 734 -10.96 -13.40 -14.27
N PRO A 735 -10.90 -13.98 -13.05
CA PRO A 735 -11.16 -15.39 -12.79
C PRO A 735 -12.49 -15.94 -13.33
N LYS A 736 -13.50 -15.08 -13.57
CA LYS A 736 -14.77 -15.51 -14.21
C LYS A 736 -14.58 -16.09 -15.61
N ASN A 737 -13.49 -15.73 -16.29
CA ASN A 737 -13.20 -16.14 -17.67
C ASN A 737 -12.30 -17.38 -17.76
N TRP A 738 -11.75 -17.87 -16.64
CA TRP A 738 -10.73 -18.93 -16.65
C TRP A 738 -11.29 -20.35 -16.71
N GLY A 739 -12.62 -20.51 -16.61
CA GLY A 739 -13.28 -21.81 -16.62
C GLY A 739 -13.23 -22.50 -15.25
N LYS A 740 -13.43 -23.82 -15.24
CA LYS A 740 -13.44 -24.61 -14.00
C LYS A 740 -12.06 -24.53 -13.31
N PRO A 741 -12.03 -24.37 -11.98
CA PRO A 741 -10.78 -24.44 -11.22
C PRO A 741 -10.24 -25.86 -11.17
N THR A 742 -8.95 -25.99 -10.85
CA THR A 742 -8.33 -27.26 -10.45
C THR A 742 -8.94 -27.75 -9.14
N VAL A 743 -9.16 -26.84 -8.17
CA VAL A 743 -9.71 -27.11 -6.83
C VAL A 743 -10.69 -26.03 -6.36
N LEU A 744 -11.71 -26.41 -5.57
CA LEU A 744 -12.71 -25.50 -5.01
C LEU A 744 -13.15 -25.91 -3.60
N LEU A 745 -12.98 -25.01 -2.62
CA LEU A 745 -13.72 -25.00 -1.36
C LEU A 745 -14.95 -24.09 -1.49
N SER A 746 -16.13 -24.65 -1.26
CA SER A 746 -17.40 -23.92 -1.25
C SER A 746 -17.72 -23.39 0.15
N PRO A 747 -18.22 -22.16 0.31
CA PRO A 747 -18.57 -21.58 1.60
C PRO A 747 -19.70 -22.34 2.31
N GLU A 748 -20.51 -23.13 1.56
CA GLU A 748 -21.55 -24.00 2.13
C GLU A 748 -20.99 -25.13 3.00
N SER A 749 -19.78 -25.61 2.68
CA SER A 749 -19.11 -26.71 3.41
C SER A 749 -17.79 -26.32 4.06
N CYS A 750 -17.31 -25.10 3.81
CA CYS A 750 -16.14 -24.51 4.44
C CYS A 750 -16.20 -22.97 4.29
N ASP A 751 -16.84 -22.29 5.24
CA ASP A 751 -16.91 -20.81 5.28
C ASP A 751 -15.50 -20.21 5.40
N PRO A 752 -14.99 -19.50 4.37
CA PRO A 752 -13.62 -19.03 4.38
C PRO A 752 -13.33 -18.02 5.49
N LYS A 753 -14.35 -17.27 5.97
CA LYS A 753 -14.18 -16.31 7.08
C LYS A 753 -13.97 -16.97 8.43
N LYS A 754 -14.40 -18.23 8.56
CA LYS A 754 -14.26 -19.01 9.80
C LYS A 754 -12.92 -19.75 9.84
N TYR A 755 -12.41 -20.17 8.68
CA TYR A 755 -11.33 -21.15 8.59
C TYR A 755 -10.00 -20.58 8.06
N PHE A 756 -9.98 -19.37 7.50
CA PHE A 756 -8.78 -18.74 6.97
C PHE A 756 -8.73 -17.27 7.44
N TRP A 757 -7.62 -16.81 8.02
CA TRP A 757 -7.39 -15.39 8.30
C TRP A 757 -5.91 -15.05 8.46
N ASP A 758 -5.56 -13.81 8.13
CA ASP A 758 -4.26 -13.20 8.41
C ASP A 758 -3.04 -13.99 7.86
N HIS A 759 -3.18 -14.55 6.67
CA HIS A 759 -2.21 -15.43 6.02
C HIS A 759 -0.93 -14.69 5.59
N VAL A 760 0.24 -15.27 5.83
CA VAL A 760 1.48 -14.95 5.07
C VAL A 760 1.62 -15.90 3.87
N ILE A 761 2.43 -15.52 2.88
CA ILE A 761 2.84 -16.40 1.77
C ILE A 761 4.21 -17.00 2.11
N VAL A 762 4.42 -18.29 1.83
CA VAL A 762 5.64 -19.03 2.20
C VAL A 762 6.23 -19.73 0.97
N PHE A 763 7.57 -19.73 0.86
CA PHE A 763 8.32 -20.58 -0.06
C PHE A 763 9.21 -21.55 0.70
N ASP A 764 8.92 -22.84 0.60
CA ASP A 764 9.75 -23.86 1.20
C ASP A 764 10.13 -25.04 0.27
N ILE A 765 11.02 -25.90 0.78
CA ILE A 765 11.67 -27.09 0.21
C ILE A 765 12.23 -27.89 1.41
N THR A 766 11.39 -28.33 2.32
CA THR A 766 11.84 -29.28 3.35
C THR A 766 12.32 -30.60 2.72
N LEU A 767 13.02 -31.41 3.50
CA LEU A 767 13.62 -32.68 3.09
C LEU A 767 13.13 -33.80 4.01
N CYS A 768 12.62 -34.88 3.44
CA CYS A 768 11.91 -35.94 4.16
C CYS A 768 10.68 -35.38 4.89
N GLY A 769 10.77 -35.10 6.19
CA GLY A 769 9.68 -34.61 7.01
C GLY A 769 8.49 -35.58 7.11
N ASP A 770 7.40 -35.10 7.70
CA ASP A 770 6.23 -35.90 8.03
C ASP A 770 5.45 -36.42 6.80
N LEU A 771 5.57 -35.77 5.63
CA LEU A 771 5.00 -36.27 4.37
C LEU A 771 6.01 -37.07 3.53
N GLY A 772 7.19 -36.50 3.26
CA GLY A 772 8.19 -37.12 2.39
C GLY A 772 8.93 -38.29 3.04
N GLY A 773 9.11 -38.30 4.36
CA GLY A 773 9.74 -39.43 5.07
C GLY A 773 8.94 -40.73 4.91
N PRO A 774 7.65 -40.77 5.30
CA PRO A 774 6.81 -41.96 5.19
C PRO A 774 6.54 -42.42 3.75
N THR A 775 6.42 -41.50 2.79
CA THR A 775 6.12 -41.82 1.39
C THR A 775 7.35 -42.26 0.58
N TYR A 776 8.57 -42.04 1.10
CA TYR A 776 9.84 -42.31 0.43
C TYR A 776 9.96 -43.74 -0.11
N ALA A 777 9.65 -44.75 0.69
CA ALA A 777 9.83 -46.16 0.33
C ALA A 777 8.99 -46.60 -0.90
N THR A 778 7.89 -45.89 -1.17
CA THR A 778 7.01 -46.12 -2.32
C THR A 778 7.26 -45.18 -3.49
N SER A 779 8.17 -44.22 -3.36
CA SER A 779 8.41 -43.16 -4.36
C SER A 779 9.17 -43.62 -5.61
N GLY A 780 9.85 -44.77 -5.55
CA GLY A 780 10.78 -45.22 -6.57
C GLY A 780 12.20 -44.63 -6.46
N CYS A 781 12.44 -43.76 -5.48
CA CYS A 781 13.78 -43.23 -5.19
C CYS A 781 14.72 -44.29 -4.56
N PRO A 782 16.05 -44.19 -4.80
CA PRO A 782 17.01 -45.21 -4.36
C PRO A 782 17.45 -45.04 -2.89
N GLY A 783 17.71 -46.16 -2.20
CA GLY A 783 18.21 -46.13 -0.82
C GLY A 783 17.13 -45.68 0.18
N THR A 784 17.52 -44.88 1.17
CA THR A 784 16.63 -44.27 2.17
C THR A 784 16.60 -42.75 2.04
N CYS A 785 15.59 -42.11 2.65
CA CYS A 785 15.43 -40.66 2.61
C CYS A 785 16.67 -39.93 3.19
N ALA A 786 17.16 -40.37 4.35
CA ALA A 786 18.36 -39.81 4.98
C ALA A 786 19.65 -39.99 4.15
N GLU A 787 19.79 -41.08 3.40
CA GLU A 787 20.94 -41.30 2.50
C GLU A 787 20.96 -40.32 1.32
N GLN A 788 19.79 -39.93 0.80
CA GLN A 788 19.70 -38.88 -0.22
C GLN A 788 20.04 -37.50 0.35
N VAL A 789 19.59 -37.18 1.57
CA VAL A 789 19.92 -35.92 2.25
C VAL A 789 21.43 -35.71 2.36
N MET A 790 22.21 -36.77 2.59
CA MET A 790 23.68 -36.66 2.62
C MET A 790 24.33 -36.33 1.27
N SER A 791 23.64 -36.54 0.14
CA SER A 791 24.21 -36.48 -1.22
C SER A 791 23.90 -35.16 -1.97
N PRO A 792 24.86 -34.22 -2.11
CA PRO A 792 24.58 -32.88 -2.67
C PRO A 792 24.10 -32.88 -4.13
N SER A 793 24.57 -33.82 -4.94
CA SER A 793 24.24 -33.92 -6.37
C SER A 793 22.75 -34.21 -6.65
N VAL A 794 22.02 -34.73 -5.65
CA VAL A 794 20.57 -34.96 -5.69
C VAL A 794 19.82 -33.62 -5.83
N TYR A 795 20.34 -32.55 -5.23
CA TYR A 795 19.67 -31.25 -5.12
C TYR A 795 19.97 -30.28 -6.26
N ASN A 796 20.60 -30.74 -7.35
CA ASN A 796 20.87 -29.93 -8.54
C ASN A 796 19.61 -29.37 -9.22
N ASN A 797 18.44 -29.99 -9.01
CA ASN A 797 17.15 -29.48 -9.47
C ASN A 797 16.24 -28.99 -8.33
N ALA A 798 16.73 -28.93 -7.09
CA ALA A 798 15.98 -28.46 -5.93
C ALA A 798 16.06 -26.93 -5.78
N SER A 799 15.61 -26.22 -6.82
CA SER A 799 15.64 -24.76 -6.92
C SER A 799 14.33 -24.22 -7.49
N TRP A 800 13.77 -23.21 -6.83
CA TRP A 800 12.79 -22.31 -7.41
C TRP A 800 13.47 -21.40 -8.44
N SER A 801 12.71 -21.05 -9.49
CA SER A 801 12.98 -19.96 -10.41
C SER A 801 11.63 -19.33 -10.76
N VAL A 802 11.35 -18.19 -10.13
CA VAL A 802 10.05 -17.50 -10.16
C VAL A 802 10.22 -16.17 -10.91
N ASN A 803 9.24 -15.84 -11.75
CA ASN A 803 9.19 -14.54 -12.45
C ASN A 803 8.61 -13.46 -11.53
N TYR A 804 7.48 -13.75 -10.87
CA TYR A 804 6.82 -12.87 -9.91
C TYR A 804 5.83 -13.64 -9.01
N VAL A 805 5.48 -13.03 -7.87
CA VAL A 805 4.24 -13.29 -7.12
C VAL A 805 3.40 -12.02 -7.12
N HIS A 806 2.17 -12.09 -7.61
CA HIS A 806 1.26 -10.96 -7.77
C HIS A 806 -0.04 -11.21 -6.99
N VAL A 807 -0.33 -10.35 -6.02
CA VAL A 807 -1.56 -10.39 -5.23
C VAL A 807 -2.48 -9.24 -5.66
N PHE A 808 -3.73 -9.57 -5.91
CA PHE A 808 -4.79 -8.63 -6.24
C PHE A 808 -5.90 -8.67 -5.17
N ARG A 809 -6.54 -7.54 -4.91
CA ARG A 809 -7.73 -7.44 -4.05
C ARG A 809 -8.98 -7.16 -4.89
N ASN A 810 -10.13 -7.68 -4.46
CA ASN A 810 -11.40 -7.52 -5.14
C ASN A 810 -12.00 -6.14 -4.81
N SER A 811 -12.32 -5.33 -5.83
CA SER A 811 -12.85 -3.97 -5.66
C SER A 811 -14.17 -3.90 -4.89
N LYS A 812 -14.92 -5.00 -4.77
CA LYS A 812 -16.13 -5.04 -3.93
C LYS A 812 -15.84 -4.98 -2.43
N VAL A 813 -14.66 -5.42 -1.99
CA VAL A 813 -14.26 -5.41 -0.57
C VAL A 813 -14.02 -3.97 -0.07
N LEU A 814 -13.81 -3.00 -0.98
CA LEU A 814 -13.85 -1.56 -0.65
C LEU A 814 -15.21 -1.09 -0.09
N GLY A 815 -16.28 -1.89 -0.22
CA GLY A 815 -17.61 -1.59 0.30
C GLY A 815 -18.00 -2.31 1.59
N SER A 816 -17.15 -3.18 2.15
CA SER A 816 -17.48 -4.03 3.30
C SER A 816 -16.37 -4.04 4.35
N ILE A 817 -16.47 -3.12 5.31
CA ILE A 817 -15.58 -3.05 6.48
C ILE A 817 -15.82 -4.27 7.39
N PRO A 818 -14.80 -5.03 7.82
CA PRO A 818 -14.92 -5.93 8.96
C PRO A 818 -15.05 -5.09 10.23
N SER A 819 -16.26 -5.04 10.80
CA SER A 819 -16.51 -4.29 12.04
C SER A 819 -15.99 -5.07 13.26
N SER A 820 -14.70 -4.92 13.56
CA SER A 820 -14.07 -5.45 14.77
C SER A 820 -14.40 -4.60 16.00
N ALA A 821 -15.69 -4.45 16.31
CA ALA A 821 -16.19 -3.82 17.54
C ALA A 821 -17.60 -4.32 17.89
N HIS A 822 -17.77 -5.64 18.06
CA HIS A 822 -19.04 -6.21 18.50
C HIS A 822 -19.28 -5.99 20.02
N MET A 823 -19.36 -4.71 20.44
CA MET A 823 -20.01 -4.37 21.70
C MET A 823 -21.52 -4.59 21.51
N THR A 824 -22.12 -5.38 22.40
CA THR A 824 -23.50 -5.86 22.25
C THR A 824 -24.52 -4.72 22.27
N SER A 825 -25.06 -4.33 21.11
CA SER A 825 -26.19 -3.40 21.03
C SER A 825 -27.52 -4.17 21.04
N ARG A 826 -28.28 -4.00 22.13
CA ARG A 826 -29.71 -4.29 22.14
C ARG A 826 -30.42 -3.29 21.21
N PRO A 827 -31.60 -3.62 20.63
CA PRO A 827 -32.32 -2.71 19.75
C PRO A 827 -32.66 -1.40 20.48
N LEU A 828 -32.42 -0.28 19.82
CA LEU A 828 -32.62 1.07 20.34
C LEU A 828 -34.10 1.34 20.62
N ASP A 829 -34.40 1.63 21.88
CA ASP A 829 -35.73 2.02 22.34
C ASP A 829 -36.07 3.43 21.84
N THR A 830 -37.07 3.52 20.95
CA THR A 830 -37.57 4.76 20.35
C THR A 830 -38.08 5.77 21.38
N THR A 831 -38.38 5.31 22.60
CA THR A 831 -38.84 6.14 23.72
C THR A 831 -37.75 7.12 24.17
N PHE A 832 -36.46 6.75 24.11
CA PHE A 832 -35.37 7.61 24.61
C PHE A 832 -35.14 8.86 23.74
N LEU A 833 -35.23 8.72 22.42
CA LEU A 833 -35.14 9.83 21.45
C LEU A 833 -36.32 10.81 21.60
N LEU A 834 -37.50 10.33 21.96
CA LEU A 834 -38.66 11.18 22.20
C LEU A 834 -38.48 12.03 23.47
N TRP A 835 -37.94 11.43 24.55
CA TRP A 835 -37.67 12.14 25.80
C TRP A 835 -36.54 13.18 25.66
N THR A 836 -35.47 12.92 24.90
CA THR A 836 -34.41 13.91 24.68
C THR A 836 -34.90 15.11 23.88
N LEU A 837 -35.77 14.91 22.88
CA LEU A 837 -36.42 16.00 22.14
C LEU A 837 -37.39 16.82 23.02
N LEU A 838 -38.21 16.16 23.85
CA LEU A 838 -39.10 16.85 24.79
C LEU A 838 -38.33 17.64 25.85
N PHE A 839 -37.20 17.11 26.34
CA PHE A 839 -36.34 17.80 27.30
C PHE A 839 -35.65 19.02 26.67
N ALA A 840 -35.20 18.92 25.41
CA ALA A 840 -34.65 20.05 24.65
C ALA A 840 -35.71 21.15 24.43
N CYS A 841 -36.94 20.80 24.07
CA CYS A 841 -38.05 21.75 23.93
C CYS A 841 -38.45 22.40 25.27
N TRP A 842 -38.40 21.65 26.38
CA TRP A 842 -38.65 22.18 27.72
C TRP A 842 -37.54 23.15 28.16
N ALA A 843 -36.27 22.76 27.99
CA ALA A 843 -35.12 23.61 28.28
C ALA A 843 -35.16 24.92 27.47
N TRP A 844 -35.49 24.85 26.18
CA TRP A 844 -35.63 26.04 25.33
C TRP A 844 -36.77 26.97 25.78
N ARG A 845 -37.92 26.43 26.21
CA ARG A 845 -39.02 27.22 26.78
C ARG A 845 -38.64 27.87 28.11
N SER A 846 -37.99 27.14 29.00
CA SER A 846 -37.50 27.66 30.29
C SER A 846 -36.46 28.77 30.09
N PHE A 847 -35.53 28.61 29.14
CA PHE A 847 -34.54 29.64 28.81
C PHE A 847 -35.18 30.91 28.23
N ARG A 848 -36.25 30.77 27.42
CA ARG A 848 -37.02 31.91 26.91
C ARG A 848 -37.77 32.66 28.00
N SER A 849 -38.32 31.95 29.00
CA SER A 849 -39.03 32.55 30.14
C SER A 849 -38.15 33.37 31.07
N VAL A 850 -36.84 33.10 31.10
CA VAL A 850 -35.84 33.84 31.90
C VAL A 850 -35.33 35.09 31.19
N LEU A 851 -35.53 35.19 29.86
CA LEU A 851 -35.13 36.34 29.04
C LEU A 851 -36.25 37.37 28.83
N THR A 852 -37.43 37.18 29.42
CA THR A 852 -38.60 38.06 29.25
C THR A 852 -39.30 38.43 30.57
N ASN A 853 -38.58 38.39 31.70
CA ASN A 853 -39.01 38.89 33.01
C ASN A 853 -37.88 39.75 33.61
#